data_AF-A0A8T2M3S7-F1
#
_entry.id   AF-A0A8T2M3S7-F1
#
_cell.length_a   1.000
_cell.length_b   1.000
_cell.length_c   1.000
_cell.angle_alpha   90.00
_cell.angle_beta   90.00
_cell.angle_gamma   90.00
#
_symmetry.space_group_name_H-M   'P 1'
#
loop_
_entity.id
_entity.type
_entity.pdbx_description
1 polymer ?
#
loop_
_entity_poly.entity_id
_entity_poly.type
_entity_poly.pdbx_seq_one_letter_code
_entity_poly.pdbx_strand_id
1 'polypeptide(L)'
;MDDCWTLLKVLMMWELLCFPWLGLCQRREQLPVLWIMPLSSEPVWGNVTAEVMPAVQLAQQHLSKQPAPLRNYELQFHFADSKCDNARALKGFFEAIFYGPKYLTVFGGLCSSATSTIAQSLQAFNLPQLSFAATAPAFANKSRYPNFFRVVPSDTAVNPALLKLLSYYGWRRVGTLTQQEERFTEVQKDLTEILNEVGVELAEAQWFFGDPCSAVKTLKENDVRIVIGQFDEFSAAKVFCCVYQLGMFGHKYQWILSGWSQTSWWTHTGTSNCSAQSILNAMEGTVSVDFETLSSRHTRGVSGRTPQEYKREYERRCMLKGLGSSKFHGFAYDGTWVLAKALTEVMEMLKYREKYSIHRNLTITDREVTHMILQALGDTKFFGVTGHILFRNGERVANIKFAQFQAGKEVQVGEYSAITDRLVFASPIWFKGHEYTRDHTHIYPQRMEINIILYSILASISALGILMSIACLFFIILNHGHRQDIIFTLMSVQISSPSLNTLLILGTLLSYSSVFLFGLDGSYVSEGVFDALCSVRIWFITIGYTTAFGTMFAKIWRVYSMFNHISAQKRIIKDHVLFRIVCGLLLVDVCFLIILQVLDPLRRLVEEFSLEADPDGRDFAIRPFLEHCENSYMNIWMAFMYLSKSWLVLLSCVLAWKTHPPNTLVLSDCRWTRISVCLTGPLSVIGACVGLLTRDQPNVQFCVLGIVIITCCSVTLSLTFVPKLILMRTNPDGASLPEQFHTTETEKERECVSEVKERMKQRESSASSCLKLIITSPLEVLQSDNQHLTRHIIELNWELEELARQLRELSALSYRSIISMQESGELTGTEKCQTLPTGYSGKDLEDINSPEQVQRRLSLQLPILHHAYLLSIGGVNASCSTPSSPSAQHKALMGLWH
;
A
#
# COMPACT_ATOMS: atom_id res chain seq x y z
N MET A 1 -84.90 -77.68 -50.41
CA MET A 1 -84.46 -76.45 -51.11
C MET A 1 -83.86 -75.45 -50.10
N ASP A 2 -83.05 -75.91 -49.14
CA ASP A 2 -82.93 -75.22 -47.85
C ASP A 2 -81.49 -74.82 -47.50
N ASP A 3 -80.48 -75.55 -47.99
CA ASP A 3 -79.05 -75.30 -47.69
C ASP A 3 -78.45 -74.06 -48.37
N CYS A 4 -79.17 -73.42 -49.29
CA CYS A 4 -78.73 -72.18 -49.93
C CYS A 4 -78.99 -70.94 -49.04
N TRP A 5 -80.07 -70.97 -48.24
CA TRP A 5 -80.49 -69.84 -47.40
C TRP A 5 -79.71 -69.72 -46.08
N THR A 6 -79.06 -70.79 -45.63
CA THR A 6 -78.15 -70.78 -44.47
C THR A 6 -76.81 -70.16 -44.84
N LEU A 7 -76.23 -70.54 -45.98
CA LEU A 7 -74.93 -70.06 -46.45
C LEU A 7 -74.91 -68.54 -46.69
N LEU A 8 -75.98 -67.99 -47.29
CA LEU A 8 -76.11 -66.54 -47.51
C LEU A 8 -76.18 -65.73 -46.19
N LYS A 9 -76.86 -66.28 -45.16
CA LYS A 9 -76.95 -65.64 -43.84
C LYS A 9 -75.63 -65.66 -43.08
N VAL A 10 -74.86 -66.75 -43.19
CA VAL A 10 -73.52 -66.85 -42.59
C VAL A 10 -72.55 -65.85 -43.24
N LEU A 11 -72.60 -65.68 -44.57
CA LEU A 11 -71.76 -64.71 -45.28
C LEU A 11 -72.10 -63.27 -44.92
N MET A 12 -73.38 -62.88 -44.86
CA MET A 12 -73.76 -61.53 -44.41
C MET A 12 -73.40 -61.25 -42.94
N MET A 13 -73.45 -62.25 -42.05
CA MET A 13 -72.97 -62.09 -40.68
C MET A 13 -71.44 -61.92 -40.62
N TRP A 14 -70.68 -62.53 -41.53
CA TRP A 14 -69.22 -62.40 -41.56
C TRP A 14 -68.78 -60.99 -41.93
N GLU A 15 -69.36 -60.38 -42.97
CA GLU A 15 -69.04 -59.00 -43.36
C GLU A 15 -69.43 -57.98 -42.28
N LEU A 16 -70.56 -58.17 -41.59
CA LEU A 16 -71.02 -57.27 -40.52
C LEU A 16 -70.25 -57.44 -39.19
N LEU A 17 -69.59 -58.57 -38.96
CA LEU A 17 -68.80 -58.81 -37.73
C LEU A 17 -67.28 -58.59 -37.91
N CYS A 18 -66.76 -58.61 -39.14
CA CYS A 18 -65.34 -58.29 -39.40
C CYS A 18 -65.04 -56.78 -39.51
N PHE A 19 -66.04 -55.91 -39.62
CA PHE A 19 -65.87 -54.45 -39.71
C PHE A 19 -66.03 -53.64 -38.39
N PRO A 20 -65.36 -54.03 -37.29
CA PRO A 20 -64.96 -53.06 -36.25
C PRO A 20 -63.45 -52.99 -35.98
N TRP A 21 -62.60 -53.69 -36.76
CA TRP A 21 -61.14 -53.75 -36.53
C TRP A 21 -60.25 -53.23 -37.66
N LEU A 22 -60.83 -52.54 -38.65
CA LEU A 22 -60.09 -51.47 -39.34
C LEU A 22 -59.99 -50.28 -38.38
N GLY A 23 -59.10 -50.41 -37.40
CA GLY A 23 -58.82 -49.36 -36.43
C GLY A 23 -58.37 -48.11 -37.17
N LEU A 24 -59.19 -47.05 -37.11
CA LEU A 24 -58.82 -45.72 -37.58
C LEU A 24 -57.46 -45.39 -36.95
N CYS A 25 -56.43 -45.30 -37.79
CA CYS A 25 -55.14 -44.78 -37.37
C CYS A 25 -55.37 -43.29 -37.07
N GLN A 26 -55.74 -43.01 -35.82
CA GLN A 26 -56.31 -41.73 -35.39
C GLN A 26 -55.20 -40.68 -35.41
N ARG A 27 -55.00 -40.11 -36.60
CA ARG A 27 -53.91 -39.21 -36.95
C ARG A 27 -53.89 -38.07 -35.94
N ARG A 28 -52.84 -38.06 -35.11
CA ARG A 28 -52.75 -37.10 -34.01
C ARG A 28 -52.73 -35.68 -34.55
N GLU A 29 -53.52 -34.82 -33.93
CA GLU A 29 -53.56 -33.40 -34.26
C GLU A 29 -52.25 -32.75 -33.82
N GLN A 30 -51.63 -32.02 -34.74
CA GLN A 30 -50.28 -31.49 -34.54
C GLN A 30 -50.37 -30.17 -33.78
N LEU A 31 -49.69 -30.08 -32.64
CA LEU A 31 -49.50 -28.86 -31.86
C LEU A 31 -48.17 -28.21 -32.29
N PRO A 32 -48.19 -27.16 -33.13
CA PRO A 32 -46.97 -26.55 -33.66
C PRO A 32 -46.25 -25.72 -32.58
N VAL A 33 -44.97 -26.02 -32.40
CA VAL A 33 -44.04 -25.29 -31.53
C VAL A 33 -42.91 -24.72 -32.39
N LEU A 34 -42.63 -23.43 -32.26
CA LEU A 34 -41.54 -22.78 -32.99
C LEU A 34 -40.23 -22.94 -32.23
N TRP A 35 -39.30 -23.72 -32.76
CA TRP A 35 -38.01 -24.00 -32.14
C TRP A 35 -36.91 -23.13 -32.76
N ILE A 36 -36.36 -22.19 -31.99
CA ILE A 36 -35.34 -21.25 -32.45
C ILE A 36 -34.01 -21.55 -31.76
N MET A 37 -33.00 -21.94 -32.53
CA MET A 37 -31.62 -22.22 -32.07
C MET A 37 -30.64 -21.92 -33.22
N PRO A 38 -29.31 -21.90 -33.00
CA PRO A 38 -28.33 -21.76 -34.09
C PRO A 38 -27.96 -23.11 -34.71
N LEU A 39 -28.08 -23.25 -36.03
CA LEU A 39 -27.40 -24.33 -36.79
C LEU A 39 -26.01 -23.84 -37.23
N SER A 40 -25.09 -23.76 -36.27
CA SER A 40 -23.71 -23.39 -36.55
C SER A 40 -22.85 -24.60 -36.93
N SER A 41 -21.97 -24.39 -37.91
CA SER A 41 -20.82 -25.24 -38.22
C SER A 41 -19.49 -24.60 -37.81
N GLU A 42 -19.52 -23.48 -37.07
CA GLU A 42 -18.33 -22.76 -36.63
C GLU A 42 -17.74 -23.40 -35.36
N PRO A 43 -16.40 -23.43 -35.22
CA PRO A 43 -15.73 -24.19 -34.15
C PRO A 43 -15.92 -23.63 -32.74
N VAL A 44 -16.32 -22.35 -32.60
CA VAL A 44 -16.37 -21.65 -31.30
C VAL A 44 -17.51 -22.14 -30.39
N TRP A 45 -18.65 -22.55 -30.97
CA TRP A 45 -19.82 -23.01 -30.21
C TRP A 45 -20.11 -24.51 -30.40
N GLY A 46 -19.58 -25.13 -31.45
CA GLY A 46 -19.98 -26.47 -31.88
C GLY A 46 -21.45 -26.53 -32.34
N ASN A 47 -21.89 -27.71 -32.80
CA ASN A 47 -23.26 -27.90 -33.26
C ASN A 47 -24.19 -28.31 -32.10
N VAL A 48 -24.32 -27.43 -31.09
CA VAL A 48 -25.17 -27.61 -29.90
C VAL A 48 -26.58 -28.07 -30.27
N THR A 49 -27.14 -27.52 -31.35
CA THR A 49 -28.48 -27.87 -31.86
C THR A 49 -28.57 -29.34 -32.29
N ALA A 50 -27.59 -29.84 -33.04
CA ALA A 50 -27.55 -31.26 -33.42
C ALA A 50 -27.36 -32.16 -32.20
N GLU A 51 -26.59 -31.74 -31.19
CA GLU A 51 -26.37 -32.51 -29.96
C GLU A 51 -27.61 -32.57 -29.06
N VAL A 52 -28.38 -31.49 -28.89
CA VAL A 52 -29.64 -31.54 -28.11
C VAL A 52 -30.80 -32.19 -28.87
N MET A 53 -30.75 -32.28 -30.20
CA MET A 53 -31.80 -32.88 -31.04
C MET A 53 -32.15 -34.34 -30.64
N PRO A 54 -31.19 -35.27 -30.41
CA PRO A 54 -31.45 -36.57 -29.81
C PRO A 54 -32.25 -36.54 -28.49
N ALA A 55 -32.06 -35.52 -27.64
CA ALA A 55 -32.76 -35.41 -26.36
C ALA A 55 -34.24 -35.04 -26.55
N VAL A 56 -34.55 -34.05 -27.39
CA VAL A 56 -35.94 -33.70 -27.75
C VAL A 56 -36.64 -34.91 -28.41
N GLN A 57 -35.95 -35.60 -29.33
CA GLN A 57 -36.45 -36.82 -29.98
C GLN A 57 -36.66 -38.00 -28.99
N LEU A 58 -35.90 -38.06 -27.88
CA LEU A 58 -36.15 -39.02 -26.79
C LEU A 58 -37.32 -38.59 -25.91
N ALA A 59 -37.53 -37.31 -25.68
CA ALA A 59 -38.66 -36.81 -24.90
C ALA A 59 -39.99 -37.05 -25.64
N GLN A 60 -40.07 -36.71 -26.93
CA GLN A 60 -41.24 -37.02 -27.78
C GLN A 60 -41.56 -38.53 -27.79
N GLN A 61 -40.55 -39.40 -27.93
CA GLN A 61 -40.78 -40.85 -27.92
C GLN A 61 -41.22 -41.39 -26.54
N HIS A 62 -40.78 -40.76 -25.44
CA HIS A 62 -41.25 -41.16 -24.11
C HIS A 62 -42.66 -40.64 -23.79
N LEU A 63 -42.99 -39.42 -24.24
CA LEU A 63 -44.35 -38.89 -24.21
C LEU A 63 -45.33 -39.78 -24.99
N SER A 64 -44.96 -40.23 -26.19
CA SER A 64 -45.83 -41.05 -27.05
C SER A 64 -46.16 -42.43 -26.47
N LYS A 65 -45.36 -42.92 -25.52
CA LYS A 65 -45.51 -44.21 -24.83
C LYS A 65 -46.27 -44.15 -23.50
N GLN A 66 -46.52 -42.95 -22.95
CA GLN A 66 -47.29 -42.80 -21.72
C GLN A 66 -48.80 -42.79 -21.97
N PRO A 67 -49.63 -43.12 -20.97
CA PRO A 67 -51.08 -43.09 -21.09
C PRO A 67 -51.60 -41.65 -21.27
N ALA A 68 -51.66 -41.24 -22.54
CA ALA A 68 -52.47 -40.14 -23.05
C ALA A 68 -52.40 -38.77 -22.32
N PRO A 69 -51.21 -38.22 -21.95
CA PRO A 69 -51.14 -36.85 -21.40
C PRO A 69 -51.73 -35.84 -22.39
N LEU A 70 -51.27 -35.86 -23.65
CA LEU A 70 -51.77 -35.01 -24.73
C LEU A 70 -52.98 -35.64 -25.48
N ARG A 71 -53.52 -36.77 -25.01
CA ARG A 71 -54.60 -37.54 -25.69
C ARG A 71 -54.34 -37.79 -27.18
N ASN A 72 -55.06 -37.08 -28.05
CA ASN A 72 -55.00 -37.19 -29.52
C ASN A 72 -54.01 -36.18 -30.14
N TYR A 73 -53.28 -35.42 -29.34
CA TYR A 73 -52.35 -34.38 -29.80
C TYR A 73 -50.90 -34.84 -29.77
N GLU A 74 -50.06 -34.25 -30.64
CA GLU A 74 -48.61 -34.48 -30.68
C GLU A 74 -47.84 -33.17 -30.89
N LEU A 75 -46.77 -32.96 -30.11
CA LEU A 75 -45.92 -31.78 -30.22
C LEU A 75 -45.04 -31.86 -31.47
N GLN A 76 -45.25 -30.93 -32.40
CA GLN A 76 -44.47 -30.79 -33.63
C GLN A 76 -43.56 -29.56 -33.54
N PHE A 77 -42.26 -29.79 -33.35
CA PHE A 77 -41.25 -28.71 -33.38
C PHE A 77 -40.90 -28.35 -34.83
N HIS A 78 -41.11 -27.09 -35.20
CA HIS A 78 -40.67 -26.52 -36.48
C HIS A 78 -39.41 -25.69 -36.22
N PHE A 79 -38.35 -25.93 -36.99
CA PHE A 79 -37.04 -25.33 -36.71
C PHE A 79 -36.83 -24.02 -37.47
N ALA A 80 -36.34 -22.99 -36.78
CA ALA A 80 -35.84 -21.75 -37.37
C ALA A 80 -34.41 -21.45 -36.90
N ASP A 81 -33.52 -21.15 -37.85
CA ASP A 81 -32.10 -20.94 -37.60
C ASP A 81 -31.79 -19.49 -37.23
N SER A 82 -31.36 -19.26 -35.99
CA SER A 82 -30.93 -17.95 -35.51
C SER A 82 -29.52 -17.52 -35.95
N LYS A 83 -28.64 -18.48 -36.28
CA LYS A 83 -27.19 -18.27 -36.48
C LYS A 83 -26.49 -17.39 -35.43
N CYS A 84 -27.04 -17.30 -34.21
CA CYS A 84 -26.61 -16.39 -33.14
C CYS A 84 -26.52 -14.89 -33.51
N ASP A 85 -27.18 -14.47 -34.58
CA ASP A 85 -27.21 -13.07 -35.04
C ASP A 85 -28.62 -12.47 -34.88
N ASN A 86 -28.69 -11.23 -34.41
CA ASN A 86 -29.96 -10.58 -34.09
C ASN A 86 -30.85 -10.40 -35.33
N ALA A 87 -30.26 -10.02 -36.48
CA ALA A 87 -31.01 -9.77 -37.70
C ALA A 87 -31.54 -11.07 -38.34
N ARG A 88 -30.70 -12.11 -38.41
CA ARG A 88 -31.08 -13.46 -38.89
C ARG A 88 -32.11 -14.11 -37.97
N ALA A 89 -31.96 -13.98 -36.65
CA ALA A 89 -32.92 -14.52 -35.68
C ALA A 89 -34.29 -13.85 -35.77
N LEU A 90 -34.35 -12.51 -35.89
CA LEU A 90 -35.60 -11.79 -36.17
C LEU A 90 -36.19 -12.19 -37.52
N LYS A 91 -35.38 -12.29 -38.58
CA LYS A 91 -35.84 -12.72 -39.89
C LYS A 91 -36.49 -14.11 -39.84
N GLY A 92 -35.80 -15.10 -39.27
CA GLY A 92 -36.31 -16.47 -39.14
C GLY A 92 -37.55 -16.56 -38.25
N PHE A 93 -37.65 -15.73 -37.21
CA PHE A 93 -38.86 -15.59 -36.40
C PHE A 93 -40.02 -15.03 -37.23
N PHE A 94 -39.85 -13.91 -37.93
CA PHE A 94 -40.93 -13.33 -38.75
C PHE A 94 -41.33 -14.23 -39.93
N GLU A 95 -40.38 -14.86 -40.63
CA GLU A 95 -40.70 -15.82 -41.70
C GLU A 95 -41.52 -17.00 -41.17
N ALA A 96 -41.21 -17.52 -39.98
CA ALA A 96 -42.02 -18.55 -39.34
C ALA A 96 -43.42 -18.02 -38.92
N ILE A 97 -43.52 -16.85 -38.30
CA ILE A 97 -44.81 -16.30 -37.82
C ILE A 97 -45.75 -15.92 -38.97
N PHE A 98 -45.25 -15.41 -40.10
CA PHE A 98 -46.08 -14.96 -41.22
C PHE A 98 -46.38 -16.04 -42.28
N TYR A 99 -45.49 -17.03 -42.47
CA TYR A 99 -45.66 -18.07 -43.50
C TYR A 99 -45.83 -19.50 -42.94
N GLY A 100 -45.64 -19.70 -41.63
CA GLY A 100 -45.80 -20.97 -40.95
C GLY A 100 -47.19 -21.23 -40.38
N PRO A 101 -47.41 -22.38 -39.71
CA PRO A 101 -48.62 -22.63 -38.94
C PRO A 101 -48.73 -21.72 -37.71
N LYS A 102 -49.94 -21.57 -37.17
CA LYS A 102 -50.18 -20.80 -35.93
C LYS A 102 -49.55 -21.48 -34.71
N TYR A 103 -48.34 -21.06 -34.35
CA TYR A 103 -47.59 -21.58 -33.21
C TYR A 103 -48.25 -21.27 -31.86
N LEU A 104 -48.10 -22.19 -30.90
CA LEU A 104 -48.62 -22.03 -29.53
C LEU A 104 -47.58 -21.47 -28.55
N THR A 105 -46.30 -21.68 -28.84
CA THR A 105 -45.17 -21.26 -28.00
C THR A 105 -43.89 -21.26 -28.82
N VAL A 106 -42.93 -20.42 -28.42
CA VAL A 106 -41.53 -20.52 -28.82
C VAL A 106 -40.79 -21.46 -27.86
N PHE A 107 -39.82 -22.22 -28.37
CA PHE A 107 -38.95 -23.11 -27.61
C PHE A 107 -37.48 -22.85 -27.97
N GLY A 108 -36.59 -22.94 -26.99
CA GLY A 108 -35.16 -22.70 -27.17
C GLY A 108 -34.74 -21.24 -27.04
N GLY A 109 -33.68 -20.87 -27.75
CA GLY A 109 -32.82 -19.71 -27.47
C GLY A 109 -31.58 -20.15 -26.69
N LEU A 110 -30.40 -19.91 -27.29
CA LEU A 110 -29.06 -20.20 -26.75
C LEU A 110 -28.28 -18.90 -26.57
N CYS A 111 -27.94 -18.23 -27.69
CA CYS A 111 -27.23 -16.96 -27.67
C CYS A 111 -28.11 -15.84 -27.12
N SER A 112 -27.64 -15.17 -26.06
CA SER A 112 -28.41 -14.23 -25.25
C SER A 112 -28.92 -13.01 -26.04
N SER A 113 -28.10 -12.46 -26.93
CA SER A 113 -28.43 -11.31 -27.79
C SER A 113 -29.66 -11.58 -28.69
N ALA A 114 -29.58 -12.64 -29.50
CA ALA A 114 -30.66 -13.06 -30.40
C ALA A 114 -31.91 -13.48 -29.61
N THR A 115 -31.72 -14.18 -28.49
CA THR A 115 -32.83 -14.63 -27.62
C THR A 115 -33.53 -13.45 -26.94
N SER A 116 -32.78 -12.44 -26.46
CA SER A 116 -33.31 -11.19 -25.90
C SER A 116 -34.11 -10.41 -26.92
N THR A 117 -33.59 -10.30 -28.14
CA THR A 117 -34.23 -9.58 -29.25
C THR A 117 -35.60 -10.20 -29.59
N ILE A 118 -35.68 -11.53 -29.69
CA ILE A 118 -36.94 -12.24 -29.89
C ILE A 118 -37.86 -12.06 -28.67
N ALA A 119 -37.37 -12.33 -27.46
CA ALA A 119 -38.17 -12.37 -26.23
C ALA A 119 -38.91 -11.04 -25.92
N GLN A 120 -38.31 -9.89 -26.26
CA GLN A 120 -38.97 -8.57 -26.16
C GLN A 120 -40.16 -8.42 -27.12
N SER A 121 -40.10 -9.01 -28.31
CA SER A 121 -41.17 -8.90 -29.32
C SER A 121 -42.41 -9.75 -29.01
N LEU A 122 -42.26 -10.82 -28.21
CA LEU A 122 -43.28 -11.86 -28.02
C LEU A 122 -44.59 -11.36 -27.39
N GLN A 123 -44.54 -10.27 -26.63
CA GLN A 123 -45.73 -9.66 -26.03
C GLN A 123 -46.69 -9.15 -27.12
N ALA A 124 -46.18 -8.58 -28.22
CA ALA A 124 -46.99 -8.10 -29.34
C ALA A 124 -47.68 -9.24 -30.10
N PHE A 125 -47.02 -10.40 -30.19
CA PHE A 125 -47.56 -11.61 -30.83
C PHE A 125 -48.42 -12.48 -29.91
N ASN A 126 -48.56 -12.11 -28.62
CA ASN A 126 -49.16 -12.95 -27.58
C ASN A 126 -48.58 -14.37 -27.56
N LEU A 127 -47.25 -14.52 -27.62
CA LEU A 127 -46.58 -15.84 -27.56
C LEU A 127 -45.80 -16.03 -26.26
N PRO A 128 -45.86 -17.21 -25.61
CA PRO A 128 -44.92 -17.60 -24.57
C PRO A 128 -43.61 -18.11 -25.17
N GLN A 129 -42.51 -18.05 -24.41
CA GLN A 129 -41.24 -18.73 -24.74
C GLN A 129 -40.72 -19.54 -23.56
N LEU A 130 -40.30 -20.78 -23.84
CA LEU A 130 -39.55 -21.62 -22.92
C LEU A 130 -38.13 -21.89 -23.45
N SER A 131 -37.12 -21.23 -22.87
CA SER A 131 -35.72 -21.53 -23.14
C SER A 131 -35.20 -22.69 -22.30
N PHE A 132 -34.23 -23.44 -22.85
CA PHE A 132 -33.49 -24.48 -22.16
C PHE A 132 -31.97 -24.24 -22.15
N ALA A 133 -31.49 -23.10 -22.64
CA ALA A 133 -30.06 -22.82 -22.79
C ALA A 133 -29.62 -21.35 -22.61
N ALA A 134 -30.54 -20.38 -22.53
CA ALA A 134 -30.19 -18.97 -22.30
C ALA A 134 -30.02 -18.67 -20.79
N THR A 135 -28.78 -18.55 -20.33
CA THR A 135 -28.41 -18.44 -18.90
C THR A 135 -28.25 -16.99 -18.40
N ALA A 136 -28.13 -15.99 -19.28
CA ALA A 136 -27.80 -14.61 -18.91
C ALA A 136 -28.76 -14.01 -17.86
N PRO A 137 -28.28 -13.25 -16.86
CA PRO A 137 -29.13 -12.73 -15.77
C PRO A 137 -30.29 -11.83 -16.22
N ALA A 138 -30.11 -10.99 -17.24
CA ALA A 138 -31.12 -10.06 -17.78
C ALA A 138 -32.55 -10.63 -17.93
N PHE A 139 -32.68 -11.92 -18.29
CA PHE A 139 -33.98 -12.59 -18.52
C PHE A 139 -34.87 -12.74 -17.27
N ALA A 140 -34.35 -12.48 -16.07
CA ALA A 140 -35.13 -12.41 -14.84
C ALA A 140 -36.16 -11.26 -14.85
N ASN A 141 -35.85 -10.15 -15.54
CA ASN A 141 -36.67 -8.93 -15.54
C ASN A 141 -37.99 -9.09 -16.31
N LYS A 142 -39.11 -9.35 -15.60
CA LYS A 142 -40.45 -9.52 -16.21
C LYS A 142 -41.09 -8.23 -16.72
N SER A 143 -40.60 -7.06 -16.35
CA SER A 143 -41.03 -5.80 -16.98
C SER A 143 -40.48 -5.68 -18.42
N ARG A 144 -39.36 -6.34 -18.74
CA ARG A 144 -38.77 -6.41 -20.08
C ARG A 144 -39.08 -7.70 -20.84
N TYR A 145 -39.25 -8.82 -20.13
CA TYR A 145 -39.48 -10.15 -20.69
C TYR A 145 -40.68 -10.86 -20.04
N PRO A 146 -41.91 -10.32 -20.12
CA PRO A 146 -43.07 -10.84 -19.40
C PRO A 146 -43.45 -12.28 -19.79
N ASN A 147 -43.25 -12.65 -21.07
CA ASN A 147 -43.66 -13.94 -21.63
C ASN A 147 -42.56 -15.02 -21.59
N PHE A 148 -41.42 -14.75 -20.93
CA PHE A 148 -40.23 -15.61 -20.98
C PHE A 148 -40.07 -16.50 -19.74
N PHE A 149 -39.87 -17.79 -19.97
CA PHE A 149 -39.54 -18.82 -18.96
C PHE A 149 -38.24 -19.55 -19.34
N ARG A 150 -37.47 -20.03 -18.35
CA ARG A 150 -36.26 -20.85 -18.58
C ARG A 150 -36.12 -22.08 -17.68
N VAL A 151 -35.84 -23.23 -18.31
CA VAL A 151 -35.60 -24.55 -17.67
C VAL A 151 -34.15 -24.74 -17.25
N VAL A 152 -33.23 -23.98 -17.85
CA VAL A 152 -31.85 -23.82 -17.36
C VAL A 152 -31.83 -22.73 -16.26
N PRO A 153 -30.98 -22.84 -15.22
CA PRO A 153 -30.79 -21.78 -14.25
C PRO A 153 -30.19 -20.50 -14.85
N SER A 154 -30.28 -19.39 -14.11
CA SER A 154 -29.49 -18.19 -14.39
C SER A 154 -28.01 -18.40 -14.02
N ASP A 155 -27.10 -17.70 -14.69
CA ASP A 155 -25.69 -17.65 -14.28
C ASP A 155 -25.52 -17.08 -12.86
N THR A 156 -26.40 -16.16 -12.42
CA THR A 156 -26.43 -15.63 -11.04
C THR A 156 -26.87 -16.65 -9.98
N ALA A 157 -27.43 -17.80 -10.37
CA ALA A 157 -27.86 -18.81 -9.40
C ALA A 157 -26.71 -19.40 -8.55
N VAL A 158 -25.45 -19.19 -8.97
CA VAL A 158 -24.27 -19.56 -8.18
C VAL A 158 -23.98 -18.61 -7.02
N ASN A 159 -24.37 -17.33 -7.09
CA ASN A 159 -23.97 -16.30 -6.12
C ASN A 159 -24.52 -16.57 -4.69
N PRO A 160 -25.78 -17.00 -4.49
CA PRO A 160 -26.26 -17.45 -3.18
C PRO A 160 -25.51 -18.69 -2.64
N ALA A 161 -25.06 -19.57 -3.54
CA ALA A 161 -24.27 -20.75 -3.15
C ALA A 161 -22.84 -20.35 -2.72
N LEU A 162 -22.22 -19.41 -3.44
CA LEU A 162 -20.92 -18.82 -3.10
C LEU A 162 -20.96 -18.19 -1.70
N LEU A 163 -21.99 -17.41 -1.35
CA LEU A 163 -22.15 -16.89 0.01
C LEU A 163 -22.11 -17.97 1.09
N LYS A 164 -22.80 -19.11 0.88
CA LYS A 164 -22.80 -20.21 1.86
C LYS A 164 -21.42 -20.85 1.99
N LEU A 165 -20.65 -20.91 0.89
CA LEU A 165 -19.26 -21.38 0.91
C LEU A 165 -18.34 -20.42 1.69
N LEU A 166 -18.39 -19.11 1.40
CA LEU A 166 -17.63 -18.10 2.12
C LEU A 166 -17.96 -18.13 3.62
N SER A 167 -19.25 -18.17 3.96
CA SER A 167 -19.76 -18.23 5.34
C SER A 167 -19.32 -19.49 6.09
N TYR A 168 -19.20 -20.62 5.40
CA TYR A 168 -18.78 -21.90 6.00
C TYR A 168 -17.30 -21.90 6.41
N TYR A 169 -16.43 -21.27 5.61
CA TYR A 169 -15.01 -21.12 5.92
C TYR A 169 -14.68 -19.82 6.69
N GLY A 170 -15.66 -18.98 6.96
CA GLY A 170 -15.50 -17.72 7.69
C GLY A 170 -14.81 -16.60 6.90
N TRP A 171 -14.67 -16.76 5.58
CA TRP A 171 -14.02 -15.77 4.72
C TRP A 171 -14.87 -14.50 4.60
N ARG A 172 -14.27 -13.36 4.97
CA ARG A 172 -14.88 -12.02 4.97
C ARG A 172 -14.18 -11.04 4.05
N ARG A 173 -12.97 -11.34 3.56
CA ARG A 173 -12.25 -10.55 2.56
C ARG A 173 -12.10 -11.33 1.25
N VAL A 174 -12.64 -10.81 0.15
CA VAL A 174 -12.57 -11.45 -1.18
C VAL A 174 -12.22 -10.45 -2.27
N GLY A 175 -11.69 -10.92 -3.40
CA GLY A 175 -11.55 -10.12 -4.62
C GLY A 175 -12.15 -10.80 -5.85
N THR A 176 -12.52 -10.01 -6.85
CA THR A 176 -13.09 -10.53 -8.12
C THR A 176 -12.16 -10.28 -9.31
N LEU A 177 -12.07 -11.25 -10.23
CA LEU A 177 -11.40 -11.12 -11.52
C LEU A 177 -12.37 -11.47 -12.66
N THR A 178 -12.77 -10.46 -13.43
CA THR A 178 -13.89 -10.57 -14.37
C THR A 178 -13.49 -10.19 -15.79
N GLN A 179 -13.82 -11.05 -16.76
CA GLN A 179 -13.67 -10.74 -18.18
C GLN A 179 -14.74 -9.72 -18.61
N GLN A 180 -14.35 -8.72 -19.39
CA GLN A 180 -15.23 -7.62 -19.80
C GLN A 180 -16.24 -8.02 -20.90
N GLU A 181 -17.16 -8.91 -20.55
CA GLU A 181 -18.34 -9.29 -21.34
C GLU A 181 -19.62 -8.99 -20.53
N GLU A 182 -20.72 -8.60 -21.20
CA GLU A 182 -22.02 -8.30 -20.57
C GLU A 182 -22.47 -9.41 -19.60
N ARG A 183 -22.36 -10.68 -20.03
CA ARG A 183 -22.75 -11.85 -19.26
C ARG A 183 -22.02 -11.96 -17.91
N PHE A 184 -20.69 -11.86 -17.90
CA PHE A 184 -19.92 -11.93 -16.67
C PHE A 184 -20.09 -10.66 -15.81
N THR A 185 -20.22 -9.50 -16.45
CA THR A 185 -20.47 -8.21 -15.77
C THR A 185 -21.78 -8.20 -14.97
N GLU A 186 -22.86 -8.79 -15.51
CA GLU A 186 -24.12 -8.92 -14.75
C GLU A 186 -23.96 -9.81 -13.50
N VAL A 187 -23.21 -10.91 -13.59
CA VAL A 187 -22.96 -11.83 -12.46
C VAL A 187 -22.04 -11.22 -11.41
N GLN A 188 -21.04 -10.43 -11.83
CA GLN A 188 -20.14 -9.66 -10.94
C GLN A 188 -20.92 -8.63 -10.11
N LYS A 189 -21.85 -7.93 -10.75
CA LYS A 189 -22.68 -6.90 -10.11
C LYS A 189 -23.61 -7.51 -9.06
N ASP A 190 -24.36 -8.55 -9.43
CA ASP A 190 -25.24 -9.31 -8.54
C ASP A 190 -24.47 -9.88 -7.34
N LEU A 191 -23.27 -10.43 -7.57
CA LEU A 191 -22.38 -10.88 -6.51
C LEU A 191 -21.96 -9.72 -5.59
N THR A 192 -21.63 -8.55 -6.13
CA THR A 192 -21.21 -7.38 -5.33
C THR A 192 -22.36 -6.86 -4.45
N GLU A 193 -23.58 -6.82 -4.96
CA GLU A 193 -24.79 -6.45 -4.20
C GLU A 193 -25.00 -7.44 -3.03
N ILE A 194 -24.97 -8.74 -3.33
CA ILE A 194 -25.15 -9.85 -2.39
C ILE A 194 -24.03 -9.95 -1.32
N LEU A 195 -22.78 -9.62 -1.65
CA LEU A 195 -21.66 -9.58 -0.69
C LEU A 195 -21.83 -8.43 0.32
N ASN A 196 -22.28 -7.26 -0.14
CA ASN A 196 -22.52 -6.10 0.71
C ASN A 196 -23.65 -6.35 1.74
N GLU A 197 -24.73 -7.03 1.34
CA GLU A 197 -25.83 -7.39 2.26
C GLU A 197 -25.37 -8.27 3.45
N VAL A 198 -24.36 -9.11 3.25
CA VAL A 198 -23.83 -10.04 4.26
C VAL A 198 -22.65 -9.44 5.05
N GLY A 199 -22.12 -8.29 4.62
CA GLY A 199 -20.94 -7.66 5.23
C GLY A 199 -19.63 -8.37 4.91
N VAL A 200 -19.52 -8.93 3.70
CA VAL A 200 -18.26 -9.46 3.15
C VAL A 200 -17.58 -8.34 2.35
N GLU A 201 -16.34 -8.01 2.72
CA GLU A 201 -15.54 -6.97 2.08
C GLU A 201 -15.04 -7.43 0.69
N LEU A 202 -15.44 -6.70 -0.34
CA LEU A 202 -14.82 -6.76 -1.66
C LEU A 202 -13.53 -5.92 -1.65
N ALA A 203 -12.41 -6.57 -1.35
CA ALA A 203 -11.10 -5.96 -1.20
C ALA A 203 -10.56 -5.32 -2.48
N GLU A 204 -10.89 -5.92 -3.64
CA GLU A 204 -10.39 -5.52 -4.95
C GLU A 204 -11.26 -6.12 -6.07
N ALA A 205 -11.48 -5.38 -7.16
CA ALA A 205 -12.40 -5.76 -8.23
C ALA A 205 -11.80 -5.45 -9.61
N GLN A 206 -11.10 -6.44 -10.18
CA GLN A 206 -10.30 -6.28 -11.39
C GLN A 206 -10.98 -6.83 -12.65
N TRP A 207 -10.72 -6.17 -13.77
CA TRP A 207 -11.35 -6.41 -15.06
C TRP A 207 -10.29 -6.58 -16.16
N PHE A 208 -10.56 -7.43 -17.16
CA PHE A 208 -9.67 -7.57 -18.31
C PHE A 208 -10.40 -7.83 -19.63
N PHE A 209 -9.78 -7.41 -20.74
CA PHE A 209 -10.27 -7.61 -22.10
C PHE A 209 -9.33 -8.48 -22.96
N GLY A 210 -8.03 -8.55 -22.63
CA GLY A 210 -7.02 -9.23 -23.47
C GLY A 210 -5.93 -9.96 -22.70
N ASP A 211 -5.08 -9.21 -22.00
CA ASP A 211 -4.07 -9.73 -21.06
C ASP A 211 -4.59 -9.61 -19.62
N PRO A 212 -4.69 -10.71 -18.85
CA PRO A 212 -5.06 -10.67 -17.45
C PRO A 212 -3.87 -10.46 -16.49
N CYS A 213 -2.62 -10.49 -16.94
CA CYS A 213 -1.45 -10.46 -16.05
C CYS A 213 -1.36 -9.17 -15.20
N SER A 214 -1.77 -8.02 -15.73
CA SER A 214 -1.85 -6.76 -14.99
C SER A 214 -2.89 -6.81 -13.86
N ALA A 215 -4.12 -7.22 -14.17
CA ALA A 215 -5.20 -7.42 -13.21
C ALA A 215 -4.82 -8.41 -12.10
N VAL A 216 -4.24 -9.56 -12.44
CA VAL A 216 -3.75 -10.55 -11.47
C VAL A 216 -2.61 -9.99 -10.61
N LYS A 217 -1.72 -9.15 -11.18
CA LYS A 217 -0.67 -8.46 -10.40
C LYS A 217 -1.26 -7.51 -9.35
N THR A 218 -2.28 -6.71 -9.69
CA THR A 218 -2.94 -5.82 -8.71
C THR A 218 -3.63 -6.59 -7.59
N LEU A 219 -4.28 -7.73 -7.89
CA LEU A 219 -4.82 -8.63 -6.85
C LEU A 219 -3.72 -9.15 -5.89
N LYS A 220 -2.51 -9.41 -6.39
CA LYS A 220 -1.36 -9.79 -5.55
C LYS A 220 -0.87 -8.63 -4.68
N GLU A 221 -0.77 -7.43 -5.25
CA GLU A 221 -0.25 -6.24 -4.56
C GLU A 221 -1.19 -5.79 -3.41
N ASN A 222 -2.48 -6.09 -3.49
CA ASN A 222 -3.50 -5.77 -2.47
C ASN A 222 -3.83 -6.94 -1.49
N ASP A 223 -2.94 -7.94 -1.37
CA ASP A 223 -3.08 -9.16 -0.51
C ASP A 223 -4.41 -9.91 -0.68
N VAL A 224 -4.88 -10.06 -1.92
CA VAL A 224 -6.12 -10.81 -2.20
C VAL A 224 -5.85 -12.32 -2.22
N ARG A 225 -6.33 -13.00 -1.18
CA ARG A 225 -6.13 -14.45 -0.98
C ARG A 225 -7.28 -15.32 -1.47
N ILE A 226 -8.52 -14.83 -1.36
CA ILE A 226 -9.73 -15.51 -1.88
C ILE A 226 -10.16 -14.79 -3.16
N VAL A 227 -10.03 -15.46 -4.32
CA VAL A 227 -10.31 -14.85 -5.63
C VAL A 227 -11.47 -15.57 -6.33
N ILE A 228 -12.49 -14.80 -6.68
CA ILE A 228 -13.65 -15.27 -7.46
C ILE A 228 -13.45 -14.86 -8.92
N GLY A 229 -13.28 -15.84 -9.81
CA GLY A 229 -12.97 -15.63 -11.23
C GLY A 229 -14.17 -15.90 -12.15
N GLN A 230 -14.45 -14.94 -13.03
CA GLN A 230 -15.60 -14.93 -13.93
C GLN A 230 -15.12 -14.64 -15.37
N PHE A 231 -14.72 -15.71 -16.07
CA PHE A 231 -14.13 -15.64 -17.41
C PHE A 231 -14.34 -16.94 -18.21
N ASP A 232 -14.13 -16.87 -19.52
CA ASP A 232 -14.27 -17.99 -20.44
C ASP A 232 -13.08 -18.98 -20.39
N GLU A 233 -13.30 -20.14 -21.01
CA GLU A 233 -12.34 -21.25 -21.07
C GLU A 233 -11.04 -20.88 -21.82
N PHE A 234 -11.13 -20.01 -22.81
CA PHE A 234 -9.98 -19.55 -23.60
C PHE A 234 -9.09 -18.56 -22.81
N SER A 235 -9.71 -17.75 -21.96
CA SER A 235 -9.04 -16.80 -21.07
C SER A 235 -8.44 -17.49 -19.85
N ALA A 236 -9.06 -18.57 -19.36
CA ALA A 236 -8.59 -19.35 -18.23
C ALA A 236 -7.11 -19.80 -18.36
N ALA A 237 -6.70 -20.26 -19.54
CA ALA A 237 -5.30 -20.65 -19.79
C ALA A 237 -4.31 -19.48 -19.65
N LYS A 238 -4.71 -18.27 -20.05
CA LYS A 238 -3.92 -17.04 -19.86
C LYS A 238 -3.87 -16.62 -18.39
N VAL A 239 -5.04 -16.59 -17.72
CA VAL A 239 -5.16 -16.26 -16.30
C VAL A 239 -4.27 -17.20 -15.47
N PHE A 240 -4.38 -18.51 -15.65
CA PHE A 240 -3.56 -19.46 -14.89
C PHE A 240 -2.06 -19.43 -15.24
N CYS A 241 -1.70 -19.03 -16.46
CA CYS A 241 -0.31 -18.74 -16.79
C CYS A 241 0.24 -17.54 -16.00
N CYS A 242 -0.52 -16.44 -15.91
CA CYS A 242 -0.19 -15.28 -15.07
C CYS A 242 -0.13 -15.65 -13.57
N VAL A 243 -1.10 -16.41 -13.07
CA VAL A 243 -1.16 -16.90 -11.68
C VAL A 243 0.06 -17.76 -11.33
N TYR A 244 0.50 -18.63 -12.26
CA TYR A 244 1.72 -19.43 -12.09
C TYR A 244 2.96 -18.54 -12.03
N GLN A 245 3.13 -17.61 -12.98
CA GLN A 245 4.28 -16.69 -13.04
C GLN A 245 4.36 -15.75 -11.82
N LEU A 246 3.22 -15.31 -11.29
CA LEU A 246 3.13 -14.44 -10.12
C LEU A 246 3.12 -15.21 -8.79
N GLY A 247 3.01 -16.54 -8.81
CA GLY A 247 2.99 -17.37 -7.60
C GLY A 247 1.70 -17.26 -6.76
N MET A 248 0.57 -16.90 -7.37
CA MET A 248 -0.73 -16.76 -6.70
C MET A 248 -1.47 -18.11 -6.52
N PHE A 249 -0.75 -19.16 -6.13
CA PHE A 249 -1.30 -20.50 -5.93
C PHE A 249 -0.62 -21.19 -4.73
N GLY A 250 -1.20 -22.30 -4.25
CA GLY A 250 -0.66 -23.04 -3.10
C GLY A 250 -1.60 -22.99 -1.90
N HIS A 251 -1.05 -22.91 -0.67
CA HIS A 251 -1.86 -22.85 0.55
C HIS A 251 -2.38 -21.44 0.89
N LYS A 252 -1.73 -20.39 0.38
CA LYS A 252 -2.07 -18.98 0.65
C LYS A 252 -3.21 -18.42 -0.20
N TYR A 253 -3.62 -19.11 -1.26
CA TYR A 253 -4.60 -18.60 -2.24
C TYR A 253 -5.67 -19.64 -2.54
N GLN A 254 -6.94 -19.23 -2.50
CA GLN A 254 -8.07 -20.05 -2.95
C GLN A 254 -8.73 -19.38 -4.16
N TRP A 255 -8.67 -20.05 -5.30
CA TRP A 255 -9.43 -19.68 -6.50
C TRP A 255 -10.79 -20.37 -6.51
N ILE A 256 -11.83 -19.61 -6.86
CA ILE A 256 -13.21 -20.08 -7.01
C ILE A 256 -13.71 -19.63 -8.39
N LEU A 257 -14.06 -20.57 -9.27
CA LEU A 257 -14.36 -20.31 -10.68
C LEU A 257 -15.72 -20.86 -11.11
N SER A 258 -16.21 -20.39 -12.26
CA SER A 258 -17.30 -21.04 -12.98
C SER A 258 -16.85 -22.40 -13.53
N GLY A 259 -17.71 -23.43 -13.48
CA GLY A 259 -17.42 -24.73 -14.07
C GLY A 259 -17.50 -24.73 -15.61
N TRP A 260 -16.58 -25.44 -16.26
CA TRP A 260 -16.57 -25.66 -17.71
C TRP A 260 -16.87 -27.12 -18.05
N SER A 261 -17.41 -27.39 -19.24
CA SER A 261 -17.84 -28.74 -19.63
C SER A 261 -16.83 -29.53 -20.47
N GLN A 262 -15.72 -28.90 -20.88
CA GLN A 262 -14.66 -29.58 -21.62
C GLN A 262 -13.61 -30.15 -20.67
N THR A 263 -13.41 -31.47 -20.74
CA THR A 263 -12.27 -32.13 -20.08
C THR A 263 -10.97 -31.76 -20.80
N SER A 264 -9.93 -31.44 -20.04
CA SER A 264 -8.59 -31.15 -20.56
C SER A 264 -8.42 -29.83 -21.33
N TRP A 265 -9.27 -28.83 -21.07
CA TRP A 265 -9.17 -27.49 -21.68
C TRP A 265 -7.77 -26.86 -21.58
N TRP A 266 -7.07 -27.11 -20.48
CA TRP A 266 -5.68 -26.68 -20.21
C TRP A 266 -4.63 -27.24 -21.18
N THR A 267 -5.01 -28.14 -22.10
CA THR A 267 -4.13 -28.64 -23.16
C THR A 267 -4.09 -27.75 -24.40
N HIS A 268 -5.04 -26.80 -24.55
CA HIS A 268 -5.09 -25.84 -25.66
C HIS A 268 -4.12 -24.66 -25.46
N THR A 269 -2.87 -24.93 -25.07
CA THR A 269 -1.86 -23.93 -24.67
C THR A 269 -1.30 -23.07 -25.81
N GLY A 270 -1.82 -23.20 -27.03
CA GLY A 270 -1.31 -22.51 -28.23
C GLY A 270 -1.42 -20.98 -28.23
N THR A 271 -1.91 -20.38 -27.15
CA THR A 271 -2.03 -18.92 -26.95
C THR A 271 -1.32 -18.41 -25.69
N SER A 272 -0.57 -19.26 -24.98
CA SER A 272 0.04 -18.94 -23.67
C SER A 272 1.51 -19.36 -23.58
N ASN A 273 2.36 -18.53 -22.97
CA ASN A 273 3.79 -18.81 -22.78
C ASN A 273 4.10 -19.89 -21.70
N CYS A 274 3.07 -20.53 -21.13
CA CYS A 274 3.22 -21.54 -20.08
C CYS A 274 2.99 -22.96 -20.61
N SER A 275 3.69 -23.93 -20.04
CA SER A 275 3.42 -25.35 -20.30
C SER A 275 2.10 -25.79 -19.63
N ALA A 276 1.44 -26.81 -20.19
CA ALA A 276 0.23 -27.39 -19.58
C ALA A 276 0.47 -27.88 -18.14
N GLN A 277 1.68 -28.37 -17.82
CA GLN A 277 2.04 -28.77 -16.46
C GLN A 277 2.15 -27.58 -15.49
N SER A 278 2.58 -26.41 -15.96
CA SER A 278 2.61 -25.18 -15.16
C SER A 278 1.18 -24.73 -14.80
N ILE A 279 0.26 -24.80 -15.77
CA ILE A 279 -1.16 -24.52 -15.57
C ILE A 279 -1.78 -25.52 -14.59
N LEU A 280 -1.53 -26.83 -14.78
CA LEU A 280 -1.96 -27.89 -13.86
C LEU A 280 -1.49 -27.66 -12.41
N ASN A 281 -0.23 -27.28 -12.21
CA ASN A 281 0.32 -27.03 -10.88
C ASN A 281 -0.34 -25.82 -10.18
N ALA A 282 -0.75 -24.80 -10.95
CA ALA A 282 -1.42 -23.59 -10.44
C ALA A 282 -2.92 -23.79 -10.17
N MET A 283 -3.63 -24.53 -11.03
CA MET A 283 -5.07 -24.82 -10.87
C MET A 283 -5.36 -25.87 -9.78
N GLU A 284 -4.39 -26.69 -9.40
CA GLU A 284 -4.51 -27.71 -8.34
C GLU A 284 -4.96 -27.10 -6.99
N GLY A 285 -6.16 -27.49 -6.54
CA GLY A 285 -6.85 -26.93 -5.37
C GLY A 285 -7.98 -25.95 -5.69
N THR A 286 -8.14 -25.50 -6.94
CA THR A 286 -9.22 -24.59 -7.38
C THR A 286 -10.58 -25.23 -7.19
N VAL A 287 -11.55 -24.44 -6.71
CA VAL A 287 -12.96 -24.82 -6.59
C VAL A 287 -13.74 -24.34 -7.80
N SER A 288 -14.53 -25.22 -8.41
CA SER A 288 -15.44 -24.90 -9.51
C SER A 288 -16.90 -24.93 -9.03
N VAL A 289 -17.72 -24.03 -9.59
CA VAL A 289 -19.13 -23.86 -9.26
C VAL A 289 -19.95 -23.80 -10.56
N ASP A 290 -20.88 -24.74 -10.74
CA ASP A 290 -21.84 -24.76 -11.87
C ASP A 290 -23.16 -25.41 -11.39
N PHE A 291 -24.24 -25.25 -12.15
CA PHE A 291 -25.53 -25.89 -11.86
C PHE A 291 -25.53 -27.40 -12.17
N GLU A 292 -26.39 -28.16 -11.49
CA GLU A 292 -26.54 -29.60 -11.75
C GLU A 292 -27.19 -29.86 -13.13
N THR A 293 -26.37 -30.27 -14.12
CA THR A 293 -26.81 -30.59 -15.49
C THR A 293 -27.61 -31.90 -15.61
N LEU A 294 -27.40 -32.84 -14.68
CA LEU A 294 -28.14 -34.10 -14.54
C LEU A 294 -28.16 -34.51 -13.07
N SER A 295 -29.30 -34.98 -12.56
CA SER A 295 -29.42 -35.31 -11.15
C SER A 295 -28.61 -36.55 -10.77
N SER A 296 -27.87 -36.45 -9.67
CA SER A 296 -27.16 -37.56 -9.01
C SER A 296 -28.10 -38.69 -8.57
N ARG A 297 -29.37 -38.39 -8.28
CA ARG A 297 -30.33 -39.31 -7.67
C ARG A 297 -30.76 -40.44 -8.61
N HIS A 298 -31.06 -41.61 -8.05
CA HIS A 298 -31.57 -42.79 -8.79
C HIS A 298 -33.10 -42.88 -8.83
N THR A 299 -33.81 -41.81 -8.50
CA THR A 299 -35.27 -41.74 -8.57
C THR A 299 -35.78 -41.71 -10.02
N ARG A 300 -36.84 -42.48 -10.31
CA ARG A 300 -37.53 -42.42 -11.61
C ARG A 300 -38.33 -41.11 -11.70
N GLY A 301 -38.04 -40.30 -12.70
CA GLY A 301 -38.74 -39.03 -12.97
C GLY A 301 -40.02 -39.20 -13.78
N VAL A 302 -40.58 -38.07 -14.25
CA VAL A 302 -41.86 -38.00 -14.99
C VAL A 302 -41.96 -39.00 -16.15
N SER A 303 -40.86 -39.28 -16.85
CA SER A 303 -40.80 -40.20 -17.99
C SER A 303 -40.70 -41.68 -17.61
N GLY A 304 -40.73 -42.01 -16.32
CA GLY A 304 -40.50 -43.35 -15.78
C GLY A 304 -39.03 -43.79 -15.80
N ARG A 305 -38.09 -42.93 -16.22
CA ARG A 305 -36.65 -43.22 -16.28
C ARG A 305 -35.87 -42.59 -15.14
N THR A 306 -34.74 -43.18 -14.77
CA THR A 306 -33.75 -42.49 -13.91
C THR A 306 -32.83 -41.60 -14.77
N PRO A 307 -32.17 -40.57 -14.19
CA PRO A 307 -31.21 -39.73 -14.91
C PRO A 307 -30.09 -40.55 -15.60
N GLN A 308 -29.62 -41.62 -14.95
CA GLN A 308 -28.54 -42.46 -15.47
C GLN A 308 -29.01 -43.47 -16.53
N GLU A 309 -30.29 -43.85 -16.55
CA GLU A 309 -30.89 -44.56 -17.69
C GLU A 309 -31.02 -43.62 -18.90
N TYR A 310 -31.58 -42.43 -18.69
CA TYR A 310 -31.73 -41.42 -19.74
C TYR A 310 -30.38 -41.04 -20.37
N LYS A 311 -29.35 -40.79 -19.55
CA LYS A 311 -28.00 -40.45 -20.03
C LYS A 311 -27.47 -41.52 -21.00
N ARG A 312 -27.55 -42.81 -20.63
CA ARG A 312 -27.12 -43.94 -21.49
C ARG A 312 -27.90 -44.03 -22.80
N GLU A 313 -29.19 -43.71 -22.82
CA GLU A 313 -29.99 -43.69 -24.05
C GLU A 313 -29.66 -42.50 -24.96
N TYR A 314 -29.39 -41.33 -24.36
CA TYR A 314 -28.94 -40.13 -25.06
C TYR A 314 -27.54 -40.31 -25.67
N GLU A 315 -26.56 -40.76 -24.89
CA GLU A 315 -25.19 -41.05 -25.34
C GLU A 315 -25.18 -42.08 -26.47
N ARG A 316 -25.97 -43.15 -26.34
CA ARG A 316 -26.13 -44.16 -27.40
C ARG A 316 -26.68 -43.56 -28.71
N ARG A 317 -27.60 -42.58 -28.64
CA ARG A 317 -28.10 -41.88 -29.84
C ARG A 317 -27.10 -40.89 -30.42
N CYS A 318 -26.25 -40.27 -29.61
CA CYS A 318 -25.20 -39.37 -30.09
C CYS A 318 -24.10 -40.18 -30.80
N MET A 319 -23.63 -41.27 -30.18
CA MET A 319 -22.70 -42.23 -30.80
C MET A 319 -23.24 -42.78 -32.13
N LEU A 320 -24.51 -43.20 -32.20
CA LEU A 320 -25.13 -43.69 -33.44
C LEU A 320 -25.27 -42.62 -34.56
N LYS A 321 -25.05 -41.34 -34.24
CA LYS A 321 -25.07 -40.21 -35.20
C LYS A 321 -23.71 -39.54 -35.39
N GLY A 322 -22.64 -40.01 -34.72
CA GLY A 322 -21.33 -39.35 -34.74
C GLY A 322 -21.31 -37.97 -34.06
N LEU A 323 -22.18 -37.74 -33.07
CA LEU A 323 -22.34 -36.46 -32.37
C LEU A 323 -21.68 -36.48 -30.98
N GLY A 324 -21.25 -35.30 -30.52
CA GLY A 324 -20.82 -35.07 -29.14
C GLY A 324 -21.98 -34.98 -28.14
N SER A 325 -21.72 -34.39 -26.97
CA SER A 325 -22.65 -34.39 -25.84
C SER A 325 -22.77 -33.00 -25.19
N SER A 326 -23.75 -32.21 -25.64
CA SER A 326 -24.00 -30.87 -25.10
C SER A 326 -24.47 -30.86 -23.64
N LYS A 327 -23.92 -29.95 -22.82
CA LYS A 327 -24.36 -29.74 -21.42
C LYS A 327 -25.84 -29.37 -21.26
N PHE A 328 -26.49 -28.93 -22.34
CA PHE A 328 -27.91 -28.55 -22.35
C PHE A 328 -28.88 -29.70 -22.61
N HIS A 329 -28.40 -30.93 -22.87
CA HIS A 329 -29.25 -32.04 -23.32
C HIS A 329 -30.38 -32.40 -22.33
N GLY A 330 -30.09 -32.39 -21.02
CA GLY A 330 -31.07 -32.68 -19.97
C GLY A 330 -32.15 -31.60 -19.87
N PHE A 331 -31.78 -30.32 -20.00
CA PHE A 331 -32.72 -29.20 -19.96
C PHE A 331 -33.64 -29.17 -21.19
N ALA A 332 -33.15 -29.56 -22.37
CA ALA A 332 -33.97 -29.71 -23.58
C ALA A 332 -34.99 -30.87 -23.44
N TYR A 333 -34.58 -31.98 -22.84
CA TYR A 333 -35.46 -33.11 -22.54
C TYR A 333 -36.56 -32.70 -21.54
N ASP A 334 -36.18 -32.17 -20.38
CA ASP A 334 -37.13 -31.76 -19.35
C ASP A 334 -38.02 -30.59 -19.79
N GLY A 335 -37.51 -29.66 -20.60
CA GLY A 335 -38.31 -28.58 -21.20
C GLY A 335 -39.39 -29.09 -22.16
N THR A 336 -39.13 -30.19 -22.87
CA THR A 336 -40.15 -30.86 -23.68
C THR A 336 -41.27 -31.45 -22.80
N TRP A 337 -40.92 -31.96 -21.60
CA TRP A 337 -41.91 -32.41 -20.60
C TRP A 337 -42.68 -31.26 -19.94
N VAL A 338 -42.03 -30.11 -19.69
CA VAL A 338 -42.70 -28.89 -19.21
C VAL A 338 -43.75 -28.43 -20.20
N LEU A 339 -43.40 -28.28 -21.50
CA LEU A 339 -44.37 -27.90 -22.54
C LEU A 339 -45.54 -28.90 -22.62
N ALA A 340 -45.26 -30.20 -22.63
CA ALA A 340 -46.30 -31.22 -22.68
C ALA A 340 -47.25 -31.15 -21.48
N LYS A 341 -46.74 -30.90 -20.27
CA LYS A 341 -47.55 -30.75 -19.05
C LYS A 341 -48.40 -29.48 -19.07
N ALA A 342 -47.79 -28.32 -19.32
CA ALA A 342 -48.52 -27.05 -19.36
C ALA A 342 -49.63 -27.06 -20.44
N LEU A 343 -49.34 -27.59 -21.63
CA LEU A 343 -50.34 -27.71 -22.70
C LEU A 343 -51.44 -28.74 -22.37
N THR A 344 -51.12 -29.82 -21.66
CA THR A 344 -52.13 -30.77 -21.15
C THR A 344 -53.10 -30.06 -20.20
N GLU A 345 -52.58 -29.31 -19.23
CA GLU A 345 -53.36 -28.59 -18.22
C GLU A 345 -54.25 -27.51 -18.85
N VAL A 346 -53.71 -26.72 -19.80
CA VAL A 346 -54.50 -25.75 -20.57
C VAL A 346 -55.60 -26.43 -21.37
N MET A 347 -55.35 -27.57 -22.03
CA MET A 347 -56.40 -28.31 -22.77
C MET A 347 -57.50 -28.84 -21.84
N GLU A 348 -57.18 -29.28 -20.62
CA GLU A 348 -58.17 -29.71 -19.63
C GLU A 348 -59.02 -28.52 -19.14
N MET A 349 -58.39 -27.37 -18.87
CA MET A 349 -59.05 -26.13 -18.46
C MET A 349 -59.94 -25.54 -19.57
N LEU A 350 -59.49 -25.58 -20.83
CA LEU A 350 -60.28 -25.21 -22.00
C LEU A 350 -61.52 -26.10 -22.15
N LYS A 351 -61.34 -27.42 -22.10
CA LYS A 351 -62.44 -28.40 -22.17
C LYS A 351 -63.43 -28.29 -21.00
N TYR A 352 -62.95 -27.93 -19.81
CA TYR A 352 -63.83 -27.63 -18.67
C TYR A 352 -64.66 -26.36 -18.93
N ARG A 353 -64.03 -25.27 -19.37
CA ARG A 353 -64.72 -24.00 -19.71
C ARG A 353 -65.75 -24.21 -20.82
N GLU A 354 -65.41 -24.94 -21.88
CA GLU A 354 -66.33 -25.28 -22.97
C GLU A 354 -67.55 -26.07 -22.45
N LYS A 355 -67.32 -27.12 -21.63
CA LYS A 355 -68.37 -27.98 -21.09
C LYS A 355 -69.35 -27.25 -20.15
N TYR A 356 -68.88 -26.26 -19.38
CA TYR A 356 -69.67 -25.55 -18.37
C TYR A 356 -69.97 -24.08 -18.73
N SER A 357 -69.71 -23.65 -19.96
CA SER A 357 -70.09 -22.31 -20.43
C SER A 357 -71.61 -22.18 -20.55
N ILE A 358 -72.16 -21.18 -19.85
CA ILE A 358 -73.57 -20.78 -20.00
C ILE A 358 -73.84 -20.20 -21.40
N HIS A 359 -72.82 -19.64 -22.05
CA HIS A 359 -72.88 -19.08 -23.39
C HIS A 359 -72.51 -20.15 -24.43
N ARG A 360 -73.43 -20.44 -25.37
CA ARG A 360 -73.24 -21.49 -26.40
C ARG A 360 -72.12 -21.17 -27.41
N ASN A 361 -71.71 -19.90 -27.55
CA ASN A 361 -70.63 -19.46 -28.42
C ASN A 361 -69.50 -18.85 -27.57
N LEU A 362 -68.63 -19.69 -27.00
CA LEU A 362 -67.47 -19.22 -26.23
C LEU A 362 -66.28 -18.95 -27.18
N THR A 363 -66.12 -17.69 -27.60
CA THR A 363 -64.94 -17.26 -28.39
C THR A 363 -63.77 -16.94 -27.45
N ILE A 364 -62.80 -17.85 -27.35
CA ILE A 364 -61.59 -17.68 -26.53
C ILE A 364 -60.52 -16.95 -27.36
N THR A 365 -59.93 -15.90 -26.80
CA THR A 365 -58.91 -15.10 -27.50
C THR A 365 -57.50 -15.65 -27.32
N ASP A 366 -56.61 -15.42 -28.29
CA ASP A 366 -55.22 -15.87 -28.23
C ASP A 366 -54.47 -15.32 -27.01
N ARG A 367 -54.81 -14.10 -26.58
CA ARG A 367 -54.27 -13.49 -25.36
C ARG A 367 -54.67 -14.26 -24.09
N GLU A 368 -55.90 -14.77 -24.02
CA GLU A 368 -56.33 -15.63 -22.91
C GLU A 368 -55.67 -17.00 -22.95
N VAL A 369 -55.54 -17.61 -24.13
CA VAL A 369 -54.81 -18.89 -24.30
C VAL A 369 -53.38 -18.75 -23.82
N THR A 370 -52.67 -17.70 -24.23
CA THR A 370 -51.30 -17.44 -23.78
C THR A 370 -51.20 -17.09 -22.31
N HIS A 371 -52.17 -16.38 -21.72
CA HIS A 371 -52.21 -16.19 -20.27
C HIS A 371 -52.37 -17.54 -19.53
N MET A 372 -53.23 -18.44 -20.03
CA MET A 372 -53.38 -19.78 -19.45
C MET A 372 -52.11 -20.64 -19.61
N ILE A 373 -51.39 -20.54 -20.74
CA ILE A 373 -50.08 -21.21 -20.91
C ILE A 373 -49.03 -20.64 -19.95
N LEU A 374 -48.91 -19.31 -19.84
CA LEU A 374 -47.96 -18.66 -18.91
C LEU A 374 -48.24 -19.03 -17.46
N GLN A 375 -49.52 -19.15 -17.08
CA GLN A 375 -49.91 -19.63 -15.75
C GLN A 375 -49.51 -21.11 -15.55
N ALA A 376 -49.90 -22.01 -16.45
CA ALA A 376 -49.58 -23.43 -16.34
C ALA A 376 -48.06 -23.72 -16.38
N LEU A 377 -47.27 -22.88 -17.07
CA LEU A 377 -45.81 -22.90 -17.00
C LEU A 377 -45.29 -22.51 -15.59
N GLY A 378 -45.91 -21.54 -14.93
CA GLY A 378 -45.60 -21.16 -13.54
C GLY A 378 -45.95 -22.23 -12.52
N ASP A 379 -47.13 -22.81 -12.63
CA ASP A 379 -47.67 -23.82 -11.70
C ASP A 379 -47.05 -25.23 -11.92
N THR A 380 -46.30 -25.43 -13.03
CA THR A 380 -45.64 -26.71 -13.36
C THR A 380 -44.61 -27.14 -12.32
N LYS A 381 -44.88 -28.27 -11.65
CA LYS A 381 -43.99 -28.91 -10.66
C LYS A 381 -43.86 -30.43 -10.88
N PHE A 382 -42.65 -30.93 -11.10
CA PHE A 382 -42.35 -32.37 -11.16
C PHE A 382 -40.85 -32.69 -10.96
N PHE A 383 -40.48 -33.99 -10.99
CA PHE A 383 -39.09 -34.44 -11.00
C PHE A 383 -38.71 -34.92 -12.41
N GLY A 384 -37.76 -34.23 -13.05
CA GLY A 384 -37.21 -34.54 -14.36
C GLY A 384 -35.87 -35.30 -14.27
N VAL A 385 -35.13 -35.37 -15.39
CA VAL A 385 -33.78 -35.96 -15.42
C VAL A 385 -32.71 -35.02 -14.84
N THR A 386 -32.99 -33.72 -14.87
CA THR A 386 -32.18 -32.66 -14.23
C THR A 386 -32.63 -32.36 -12.79
N GLY A 387 -33.39 -33.26 -12.16
CA GLY A 387 -33.84 -33.13 -10.77
C GLY A 387 -35.21 -32.46 -10.64
N HIS A 388 -35.44 -31.74 -9.54
CA HIS A 388 -36.71 -31.03 -9.34
C HIS A 388 -36.87 -29.86 -10.33
N ILE A 389 -38.08 -29.72 -10.85
CA ILE A 389 -38.49 -28.61 -11.73
C ILE A 389 -39.58 -27.85 -10.99
N LEU A 390 -39.31 -26.57 -10.77
CA LEU A 390 -40.14 -25.59 -10.08
C LEU A 390 -39.71 -24.21 -10.60
N PHE A 391 -40.68 -23.37 -10.96
CA PHE A 391 -40.41 -22.00 -11.36
C PHE A 391 -40.71 -21.01 -10.22
N ARG A 392 -39.90 -19.96 -10.13
CA ARG A 392 -40.15 -18.75 -9.33
C ARG A 392 -39.93 -17.57 -10.26
N ASN A 393 -40.94 -16.73 -10.47
CA ASN A 393 -40.91 -15.63 -11.44
C ASN A 393 -40.36 -16.05 -12.82
N GLY A 394 -40.83 -17.18 -13.36
CA GLY A 394 -40.40 -17.73 -14.65
C GLY A 394 -38.95 -18.25 -14.73
N GLU A 395 -38.19 -18.18 -13.64
CA GLU A 395 -36.86 -18.76 -13.52
C GLU A 395 -36.93 -20.10 -12.80
N ARG A 396 -36.05 -21.04 -13.15
CA ARG A 396 -35.98 -22.33 -12.45
C ARG A 396 -35.18 -22.23 -11.16
N VAL A 397 -35.76 -22.73 -10.06
CA VAL A 397 -35.02 -23.03 -8.83
C VAL A 397 -34.27 -24.36 -8.99
N ALA A 398 -32.97 -24.39 -8.72
CA ALA A 398 -32.10 -25.54 -9.01
C ALA A 398 -31.05 -25.82 -7.91
N ASN A 399 -30.34 -26.94 -8.09
CA ASN A 399 -29.16 -27.29 -7.30
C ASN A 399 -27.89 -26.75 -7.95
N ILE A 400 -26.98 -26.23 -7.14
CA ILE A 400 -25.61 -25.82 -7.53
C ILE A 400 -24.63 -26.87 -7.00
N LYS A 401 -23.62 -27.21 -7.80
CA LYS A 401 -22.54 -28.14 -7.40
C LYS A 401 -21.26 -27.40 -7.13
N PHE A 402 -20.54 -27.91 -6.14
CA PHE A 402 -19.15 -27.56 -5.88
C PHE A 402 -18.30 -28.76 -6.26
N ALA A 403 -17.32 -28.54 -7.12
CA ALA A 403 -16.25 -29.50 -7.38
C ALA A 403 -14.89 -28.84 -7.12
N GLN A 404 -13.85 -29.66 -7.02
CA GLN A 404 -12.49 -29.19 -6.82
C GLN A 404 -11.55 -29.92 -7.77
N PHE A 405 -10.56 -29.21 -8.30
CA PHE A 405 -9.50 -29.82 -9.09
C PHE A 405 -8.44 -30.45 -8.17
N GLN A 406 -8.31 -31.77 -8.25
CA GLN A 406 -7.44 -32.60 -7.42
C GLN A 406 -6.69 -33.60 -8.31
N ALA A 407 -5.37 -33.64 -8.23
CA ALA A 407 -4.46 -34.54 -8.95
C ALA A 407 -4.76 -34.65 -10.47
N GLY A 408 -5.05 -33.52 -11.14
CA GLY A 408 -5.35 -33.50 -12.57
C GLY A 408 -6.81 -33.80 -12.95
N LYS A 409 -7.73 -33.92 -11.99
CA LYS A 409 -9.15 -34.25 -12.23
C LYS A 409 -10.09 -33.42 -11.35
N GLU A 410 -11.25 -33.07 -11.91
CA GLU A 410 -12.35 -32.47 -11.16
C GLU A 410 -13.15 -33.51 -10.35
N VAL A 411 -13.35 -33.25 -9.06
CA VAL A 411 -14.03 -34.13 -8.08
C VAL A 411 -15.14 -33.35 -7.39
N GLN A 412 -16.39 -33.85 -7.40
CA GLN A 412 -17.50 -33.18 -6.71
C GLN A 412 -17.30 -33.25 -5.18
N VAL A 413 -17.20 -32.09 -4.53
CA VAL A 413 -17.03 -31.95 -3.08
C VAL A 413 -18.33 -31.58 -2.36
N GLY A 414 -19.30 -30.93 -3.03
CA GLY A 414 -20.57 -30.53 -2.39
C GLY A 414 -21.73 -30.24 -3.35
N GLU A 415 -22.89 -29.98 -2.74
CA GLU A 415 -24.16 -29.60 -3.39
C GLU A 415 -24.88 -28.55 -2.52
N TYR A 416 -25.31 -27.44 -3.13
CA TYR A 416 -26.21 -26.46 -2.52
C TYR A 416 -27.58 -26.55 -3.17
N SER A 417 -28.65 -26.58 -2.38
CA SER A 417 -30.02 -26.60 -2.89
C SER A 417 -30.77 -25.30 -2.57
N ALA A 418 -31.07 -24.51 -3.60
CA ALA A 418 -31.81 -23.25 -3.48
C ALA A 418 -33.30 -23.44 -3.05
N ILE A 419 -33.77 -24.69 -2.96
CA ILE A 419 -35.11 -25.02 -2.43
C ILE A 419 -35.11 -25.06 -0.89
N THR A 420 -34.01 -25.50 -0.27
CA THR A 420 -33.91 -25.69 1.19
C THR A 420 -32.94 -24.71 1.86
N ASP A 421 -32.23 -23.90 1.07
CA ASP A 421 -31.16 -22.98 1.46
C ASP A 421 -30.03 -23.64 2.27
N ARG A 422 -29.64 -24.87 1.86
CA ARG A 422 -28.60 -25.65 2.53
C ARG A 422 -27.50 -26.06 1.56
N LEU A 423 -26.26 -25.83 1.99
CA LEU A 423 -25.03 -26.39 1.44
C LEU A 423 -24.71 -27.69 2.19
N VAL A 424 -24.39 -28.74 1.44
CA VAL A 424 -24.00 -30.06 1.97
C VAL A 424 -22.72 -30.50 1.28
N PHE A 425 -21.69 -30.80 2.07
CA PHE A 425 -20.44 -31.39 1.59
C PHE A 425 -20.53 -32.92 1.57
N ALA A 426 -20.11 -33.53 0.46
CA ALA A 426 -19.84 -34.97 0.36
C ALA A 426 -18.44 -35.31 0.89
N SER A 427 -17.49 -34.39 0.69
CA SER A 427 -16.18 -34.36 1.35
C SER A 427 -15.79 -32.89 1.61
N PRO A 428 -15.00 -32.60 2.66
CA PRO A 428 -14.44 -31.26 2.83
C PRO A 428 -13.53 -30.91 1.64
N ILE A 429 -13.43 -29.63 1.33
CA ILE A 429 -12.47 -29.10 0.36
C ILE A 429 -11.06 -29.44 0.84
N TRP A 430 -10.22 -29.98 -0.04
CA TRP A 430 -8.84 -30.31 0.27
C TRP A 430 -7.96 -29.08 0.13
N PHE A 431 -7.14 -28.78 1.13
CA PHE A 431 -6.17 -27.69 1.08
C PHE A 431 -4.75 -28.25 1.04
N LYS A 432 -3.84 -27.53 0.39
CA LYS A 432 -2.40 -27.86 0.36
C LYS A 432 -1.69 -27.66 1.71
N GLY A 433 -2.34 -27.00 2.67
CA GLY A 433 -1.85 -26.80 4.05
C GLY A 433 -2.53 -27.72 5.06
N HIS A 434 -2.09 -27.68 6.32
CA HIS A 434 -2.78 -28.34 7.43
C HIS A 434 -4.00 -27.55 7.95
N GLU A 435 -4.01 -26.23 7.71
CA GLU A 435 -5.16 -25.35 7.89
C GLU A 435 -5.79 -25.00 6.53
N TYR A 436 -7.03 -24.51 6.54
CA TYR A 436 -7.67 -23.89 5.39
C TYR A 436 -7.05 -22.51 5.13
N THR A 437 -7.11 -22.05 3.87
CA THR A 437 -6.58 -20.74 3.46
C THR A 437 -7.25 -19.61 4.24
N ARG A 438 -6.47 -18.68 4.78
CA ARG A 438 -6.95 -17.46 5.45
C ARG A 438 -7.15 -16.34 4.41
N ASP A 439 -8.11 -15.45 4.66
CA ASP A 439 -8.56 -14.43 3.69
C ASP A 439 -7.74 -13.13 3.68
N HIS A 440 -6.97 -12.88 4.74
CA HIS A 440 -6.01 -11.78 4.86
C HIS A 440 -4.74 -12.24 5.59
N THR A 441 -3.63 -11.53 5.41
CA THR A 441 -2.42 -11.73 6.23
C THR A 441 -2.68 -11.25 7.66
N HIS A 442 -2.51 -12.12 8.66
CA HIS A 442 -2.60 -11.70 10.06
C HIS A 442 -1.39 -10.81 10.41
N ILE A 443 -1.63 -9.71 11.11
CA ILE A 443 -0.59 -8.74 11.49
C ILE A 443 -0.27 -8.89 12.98
N TYR A 444 0.99 -9.09 13.32
CA TYR A 444 1.48 -9.09 14.71
C TYR A 444 2.27 -7.81 14.99
N PRO A 445 1.86 -6.96 15.95
CA PRO A 445 2.66 -5.82 16.37
C PRO A 445 3.86 -6.30 17.19
N GLN A 446 5.07 -5.86 16.82
CA GLN A 446 6.31 -6.19 17.52
C GLN A 446 7.03 -4.90 17.97
N ARG A 447 7.34 -4.81 19.27
CA ARG A 447 8.11 -3.69 19.82
C ARG A 447 9.58 -3.77 19.38
N MET A 448 10.17 -2.63 19.03
CA MET A 448 11.62 -2.48 18.91
C MET A 448 12.23 -2.21 20.29
N GLU A 449 12.92 -3.20 20.85
CA GLU A 449 13.42 -3.17 22.24
C GLU A 449 14.92 -2.85 22.34
N ILE A 450 15.36 -2.34 23.50
CA ILE A 450 16.78 -2.13 23.81
C ILE A 450 17.42 -3.48 24.19
N ASN A 451 18.54 -3.81 23.55
CA ASN A 451 19.24 -5.07 23.78
C ASN A 451 19.72 -5.18 25.24
N ILE A 452 19.19 -6.17 25.96
CA ILE A 452 19.47 -6.42 27.38
C ILE A 452 20.97 -6.56 27.70
N ILE A 453 21.79 -7.04 26.77
CA ILE A 453 23.25 -7.16 26.94
C ILE A 453 23.89 -5.77 26.94
N LEU A 454 23.52 -4.92 25.97
CA LEU A 454 23.97 -3.52 25.88
C LEU A 454 23.56 -2.71 27.11
N TYR A 455 22.30 -2.86 27.54
CA TYR A 455 21.79 -2.24 28.77
C TYR A 455 22.59 -2.70 29.99
N SER A 456 22.78 -4.01 30.17
CA SER A 456 23.53 -4.57 31.31
C SER A 456 24.97 -4.07 31.39
N ILE A 457 25.66 -3.93 30.25
CA ILE A 457 27.04 -3.41 30.19
C ILE A 457 27.08 -1.94 30.61
N LEU A 458 26.25 -1.07 30.00
CA LEU A 458 26.27 0.37 30.27
C LEU A 458 25.76 0.70 31.69
N ALA A 459 24.75 -0.02 32.17
CA ALA A 459 24.29 0.06 33.55
C ALA A 459 25.39 -0.33 34.56
N SER A 460 26.14 -1.41 34.29
CA SER A 460 27.24 -1.85 35.15
C SER A 460 28.38 -0.83 35.22
N ILE A 461 28.76 -0.23 34.09
CA ILE A 461 29.79 0.81 34.04
C ILE A 461 29.30 2.09 34.76
N SER A 462 28.02 2.44 34.61
CA SER A 462 27.42 3.57 35.33
C SER A 462 27.38 3.32 36.85
N ALA A 463 27.07 2.10 37.29
CA ALA A 463 27.12 1.71 38.70
C ALA A 463 28.52 1.87 39.31
N LEU A 464 29.58 1.48 38.59
CA LEU A 464 30.97 1.71 39.01
C LEU A 464 31.29 3.22 39.10
N GLY A 465 30.77 4.04 38.18
CA GLY A 465 30.85 5.50 38.25
C GLY A 465 30.15 6.11 39.47
N ILE A 466 28.99 5.58 39.85
CA ILE A 466 28.27 5.95 41.08
C ILE A 466 29.07 5.56 42.33
N LEU A 467 29.61 4.34 42.38
CA LEU A 467 30.45 3.89 43.50
C LEU A 467 31.72 4.75 43.65
N MET A 468 32.37 5.09 42.53
CA MET A 468 33.52 6.02 42.52
C MET A 468 33.13 7.42 43.01
N SER A 469 31.97 7.92 42.60
CA SER A 469 31.41 9.20 43.06
C SER A 469 31.16 9.21 44.57
N ILE A 470 30.53 8.14 45.11
CA ILE A 470 30.28 7.96 46.54
C ILE A 470 31.60 7.88 47.31
N ALA A 471 32.60 7.14 46.80
CA ALA A 471 33.92 7.06 47.42
C ALA A 471 34.62 8.42 47.49
N CYS A 472 34.55 9.24 46.43
CA CYS A 472 35.07 10.61 46.45
C CYS A 472 34.32 11.51 47.46
N LEU A 473 33.00 11.36 47.60
CA LEU A 473 32.20 12.12 48.56
C LEU A 473 32.50 11.71 50.01
N PHE A 474 32.61 10.41 50.28
CA PHE A 474 33.00 9.87 51.58
C PHE A 474 34.42 10.31 51.97
N PHE A 475 35.35 10.35 51.01
CA PHE A 475 36.70 10.87 51.20
C PHE A 475 36.71 12.37 51.57
N ILE A 476 35.82 13.20 51.02
CA ILE A 476 35.65 14.60 51.46
C ILE A 476 35.14 14.65 52.92
N ILE A 477 34.14 13.82 53.25
CA ILE A 477 33.48 13.86 54.56
C ILE A 477 34.40 13.39 55.70
N LEU A 478 35.06 12.24 55.57
CA LEU A 478 35.96 11.74 56.63
C LEU A 478 37.09 12.73 56.95
N ASN A 479 37.70 13.30 55.90
CA ASN A 479 38.80 14.24 56.06
C ASN A 479 38.36 15.61 56.63
N HIS A 480 37.07 15.94 56.60
CA HIS A 480 36.53 17.15 57.23
C HIS A 480 36.51 17.06 58.77
N GLY A 481 36.53 15.85 59.35
CA GLY A 481 36.40 15.67 60.80
C GLY A 481 37.71 15.62 61.58
N HIS A 482 38.81 15.11 61.00
CA HIS A 482 39.89 14.50 61.81
C HIS A 482 41.26 15.18 61.76
N ARG A 483 41.48 16.19 60.90
CA ARG A 483 42.76 16.93 60.78
C ARG A 483 42.53 18.42 60.49
N GLN A 484 42.00 19.16 61.48
CA GLN A 484 41.73 20.60 61.33
C GLN A 484 42.97 21.42 60.96
N ASP A 485 44.18 21.05 61.42
CA ASP A 485 45.41 21.82 61.13
C ASP A 485 46.20 21.28 59.92
N ILE A 486 46.45 19.97 59.85
CA ILE A 486 47.31 19.39 58.81
C ILE A 486 46.63 19.41 57.43
N ILE A 487 45.32 19.12 57.34
CA ILE A 487 44.61 19.22 56.05
C ILE A 487 44.36 20.67 55.67
N PHE A 488 44.18 21.58 56.64
CA PHE A 488 44.16 23.03 56.38
C PHE A 488 45.53 23.56 55.91
N THR A 489 46.62 22.93 56.33
CA THR A 489 47.99 23.26 55.89
C THR A 489 48.35 22.67 54.51
N LEU A 490 47.91 21.43 54.18
CA LEU A 490 48.04 20.90 52.81
C LEU A 490 47.04 21.52 51.82
N MET A 491 45.88 21.94 52.31
CA MET A 491 44.88 22.74 51.59
C MET A 491 45.09 24.25 51.79
N SER A 492 46.29 24.67 52.25
CA SER A 492 46.69 26.08 52.30
C SER A 492 46.87 26.72 50.92
N VAL A 493 46.69 25.93 49.85
CA VAL A 493 46.31 26.41 48.53
C VAL A 493 44.92 27.06 48.62
N GLN A 494 44.87 28.36 48.93
CA GLN A 494 43.69 29.20 49.22
C GLN A 494 42.63 29.33 48.08
N ILE A 495 42.70 28.48 47.05
CA ILE A 495 42.01 28.62 45.77
C ILE A 495 40.98 27.49 45.53
N SER A 496 41.14 26.30 46.12
CA SER A 496 40.21 25.17 45.92
C SER A 496 39.13 25.08 46.99
N SER A 497 37.85 25.21 46.61
CA SER A 497 36.68 25.10 47.51
C SER A 497 36.23 23.63 47.71
N PRO A 498 36.14 23.11 48.95
CA PRO A 498 35.54 21.81 49.21
C PRO A 498 34.06 21.72 48.83
N SER A 499 33.26 22.75 49.15
CA SER A 499 31.82 22.76 48.92
C SER A 499 31.46 22.66 47.42
N LEU A 500 32.26 23.27 46.55
CA LEU A 500 32.10 23.14 45.08
C LEU A 500 32.61 21.80 44.53
N ASN A 501 33.37 21.02 45.30
CA ASN A 501 33.73 19.65 44.96
C ASN A 501 32.60 18.68 45.36
N THR A 502 31.95 18.91 46.51
CA THR A 502 30.73 18.16 46.91
C THR A 502 29.59 18.39 45.91
N LEU A 503 29.35 19.65 45.49
CA LEU A 503 28.30 19.97 44.53
C LEU A 503 28.59 19.38 43.13
N LEU A 504 29.85 19.33 42.70
CA LEU A 504 30.26 18.64 41.47
C LEU A 504 29.89 17.16 41.51
N ILE A 505 30.18 16.47 42.61
CA ILE A 505 29.87 15.03 42.77
C ILE A 505 28.35 14.78 42.76
N LEU A 506 27.56 15.66 43.38
CA LEU A 506 26.09 15.54 43.33
C LEU A 506 25.56 15.63 41.89
N GLY A 507 26.15 16.52 41.07
CA GLY A 507 25.86 16.60 39.63
C GLY A 507 26.24 15.33 38.87
N THR A 508 27.42 14.75 39.12
CA THR A 508 27.83 13.50 38.43
C THR A 508 27.01 12.29 38.88
N LEU A 509 26.61 12.21 40.15
CA LEU A 509 25.70 11.17 40.66
C LEU A 509 24.36 11.16 39.90
N LEU A 510 23.70 12.32 39.81
CA LEU A 510 22.46 12.47 39.04
C LEU A 510 22.65 12.15 37.54
N SER A 511 23.81 12.52 36.98
CA SER A 511 24.13 12.26 35.58
C SER A 511 24.31 10.76 35.30
N TYR A 512 25.06 10.03 36.13
CA TYR A 512 25.16 8.57 36.02
C TYR A 512 23.79 7.88 36.23
N SER A 513 22.98 8.35 37.19
CA SER A 513 21.63 7.82 37.42
C SER A 513 20.73 7.94 36.19
N SER A 514 20.89 8.97 35.37
CA SER A 514 20.10 9.13 34.13
C SER A 514 20.33 7.99 33.11
N VAL A 515 21.51 7.35 33.09
CA VAL A 515 21.81 6.23 32.16
C VAL A 515 20.90 5.02 32.41
N PHE A 516 20.54 4.74 33.67
CA PHE A 516 19.57 3.69 34.00
C PHE A 516 18.17 4.07 33.49
N LEU A 517 17.74 5.32 33.73
CA LEU A 517 16.42 5.81 33.30
C LEU A 517 16.27 5.78 31.77
N PHE A 518 17.32 6.07 31.01
CA PHE A 518 17.29 5.99 29.54
C PHE A 518 17.17 4.56 28.99
N GLY A 519 17.62 3.53 29.72
CA GLY A 519 17.54 2.13 29.28
C GLY A 519 16.23 1.40 29.61
N LEU A 520 15.36 1.99 30.43
CA LEU A 520 14.05 1.42 30.79
C LEU A 520 12.99 1.68 29.70
N ASP A 521 12.96 0.85 28.66
CA ASP A 521 11.87 0.87 27.67
C ASP A 521 10.55 0.27 28.20
N GLY A 522 9.49 0.28 27.37
CA GLY A 522 8.18 -0.24 27.72
C GLY A 522 8.07 -1.77 27.82
N SER A 523 9.16 -2.53 27.62
CA SER A 523 9.19 -3.97 27.92
C SER A 523 9.28 -4.23 29.44
N TYR A 524 10.01 -3.36 30.15
CA TYR A 524 10.22 -3.45 31.60
C TYR A 524 9.19 -2.65 32.43
N VAL A 525 8.41 -1.77 31.79
CA VAL A 525 7.67 -0.71 32.47
C VAL A 525 6.25 -0.56 31.89
N SER A 526 5.25 -0.48 32.77
CA SER A 526 3.84 -0.25 32.39
C SER A 526 3.62 1.17 31.83
N GLU A 527 2.65 1.30 30.92
CA GLU A 527 2.46 2.49 30.07
C GLU A 527 2.44 3.82 30.85
N GLY A 528 1.61 3.93 31.90
CA GLY A 528 1.52 5.15 32.72
C GLY A 528 2.77 5.47 33.55
N VAL A 529 3.67 4.49 33.76
CA VAL A 529 4.98 4.72 34.37
C VAL A 529 6.01 5.13 33.29
N PHE A 530 5.85 4.69 32.04
CA PHE A 530 6.66 5.17 30.92
C PHE A 530 6.42 6.66 30.64
N ASP A 531 5.16 7.14 30.68
CA ASP A 531 4.85 8.58 30.61
C ASP A 531 5.58 9.40 31.70
N ALA A 532 5.61 8.87 32.93
CA ALA A 532 6.38 9.48 34.01
C ALA A 532 7.89 9.46 33.73
N LEU A 533 8.43 8.35 33.21
CA LEU A 533 9.85 8.24 32.83
C LEU A 533 10.24 9.22 31.71
N CYS A 534 9.38 9.49 30.73
CA CYS A 534 9.62 10.50 29.70
C CYS A 534 9.97 11.87 30.32
N SER A 535 9.24 12.27 31.36
CA SER A 535 9.52 13.49 32.11
C SER A 535 10.78 13.35 32.97
N VAL A 536 10.86 12.32 33.82
CA VAL A 536 11.94 12.15 34.81
C VAL A 536 13.32 12.02 34.17
N ARG A 537 13.44 11.40 32.98
CA ARG A 537 14.68 11.33 32.18
C ARG A 537 15.33 12.70 31.97
N ILE A 538 14.54 13.65 31.44
CA ILE A 538 15.02 14.99 31.08
C ILE A 538 15.39 15.80 32.32
N TRP A 539 14.60 15.68 33.40
CA TRP A 539 14.90 16.32 34.68
C TRP A 539 16.25 15.86 35.26
N PHE A 540 16.52 14.55 35.30
CA PHE A 540 17.77 14.01 35.87
C PHE A 540 19.01 14.47 35.11
N ILE A 541 19.03 14.35 33.78
CA ILE A 541 20.20 14.76 32.99
C ILE A 541 20.41 16.27 33.01
N THR A 542 19.34 17.07 32.96
CA THR A 542 19.42 18.54 32.96
C THR A 542 19.97 19.08 34.29
N ILE A 543 19.45 18.59 35.42
CA ILE A 543 19.90 19.01 36.75
C ILE A 543 21.31 18.51 37.01
N GLY A 544 21.62 17.25 36.66
CA GLY A 544 22.95 16.66 36.81
C GLY A 544 24.02 17.43 36.04
N TYR A 545 23.81 17.65 34.73
CA TYR A 545 24.72 18.40 33.85
C TYR A 545 24.95 19.83 34.35
N THR A 546 23.88 20.56 34.66
CA THR A 546 23.96 21.96 35.08
C THR A 546 24.67 22.12 36.42
N THR A 547 24.41 21.21 37.36
CA THR A 547 25.09 21.20 38.65
C THR A 547 26.58 20.88 38.49
N ALA A 548 26.93 19.85 37.71
CA ALA A 548 28.32 19.48 37.48
C ALA A 548 29.10 20.58 36.72
N PHE A 549 28.64 20.93 35.52
CA PHE A 549 29.34 21.88 34.64
C PHE A 549 29.29 23.33 35.19
N GLY A 550 28.20 23.71 35.85
CA GLY A 550 28.09 25.00 36.55
C GLY A 550 29.12 25.18 37.66
N THR A 551 29.48 24.12 38.40
CA THR A 551 30.57 24.22 39.39
C THR A 551 31.95 24.35 38.73
N MET A 552 32.18 23.77 37.55
CA MET A 552 33.42 24.00 36.78
C MET A 552 33.52 25.46 36.33
N PHE A 553 32.45 26.00 35.75
CA PHE A 553 32.34 27.40 35.36
C PHE A 553 32.62 28.34 36.55
N ALA A 554 31.99 28.10 37.70
CA ALA A 554 32.19 28.91 38.90
C ALA A 554 33.64 28.85 39.45
N LYS A 555 34.31 27.69 39.35
CA LYS A 555 35.75 27.54 39.69
C LYS A 555 36.64 28.36 38.75
N ILE A 556 36.42 28.28 37.44
CA ILE A 556 37.21 29.03 36.45
C ILE A 556 36.95 30.54 36.57
N TRP A 557 35.71 30.95 36.82
CA TRP A 557 35.33 32.35 37.05
C TRP A 557 36.01 32.96 38.29
N ARG A 558 36.17 32.20 39.39
CA ARG A 558 36.96 32.61 40.57
C ARG A 558 38.38 32.99 40.19
N VAL A 559 39.02 32.18 39.34
CA VAL A 559 40.40 32.40 38.89
C VAL A 559 40.48 33.62 37.97
N TYR A 560 39.58 33.72 36.99
CA TYR A 560 39.52 34.85 36.06
C TYR A 560 39.33 36.19 36.78
N SER A 561 38.34 36.28 37.68
CA SER A 561 38.04 37.49 38.45
C SER A 561 39.16 37.90 39.41
N MET A 562 39.94 36.94 39.92
CA MET A 562 41.11 37.22 40.76
C MET A 562 42.28 37.85 39.98
N PHE A 563 42.49 37.47 38.71
CA PHE A 563 43.58 38.01 37.88
C PHE A 563 43.22 39.33 37.17
N ASN A 564 41.93 39.58 36.87
CA ASN A 564 41.53 40.72 36.03
C ASN A 564 41.35 42.06 36.79
N HIS A 565 41.31 42.07 38.13
CA HIS A 565 41.09 43.27 38.94
C HIS A 565 42.39 43.77 39.63
N ILE A 566 43.24 44.45 38.85
CA ILE A 566 44.52 45.00 39.32
C ILE A 566 44.31 46.38 40.00
N SER A 567 43.57 46.42 41.11
CA SER A 567 43.33 47.65 41.88
C SER A 567 43.36 47.43 43.40
N ALA A 568 44.57 47.48 43.96
CA ALA A 568 44.88 47.90 45.34
C ALA A 568 44.11 47.31 46.55
N GLN A 569 43.47 46.13 46.45
CA GLN A 569 43.08 45.32 47.63
C GLN A 569 42.87 43.85 47.27
N LYS A 570 43.51 42.91 47.99
CA LYS A 570 43.29 41.45 47.83
C LYS A 570 41.90 41.06 48.39
N ARG A 571 40.83 41.21 47.60
CA ARG A 571 39.48 40.75 47.97
C ARG A 571 39.36 39.22 47.88
N ILE A 572 39.33 38.55 49.02
CA ILE A 572 39.02 37.12 49.12
C ILE A 572 37.54 36.89 48.77
N ILE A 573 37.28 36.23 47.65
CA ILE A 573 35.91 35.89 47.21
C ILE A 573 35.41 34.69 48.01
N LYS A 574 34.37 34.89 48.82
CA LYS A 574 33.75 33.83 49.65
C LYS A 574 32.94 32.86 48.81
N ASP A 575 32.98 31.56 49.17
CA ASP A 575 32.35 30.48 48.39
C ASP A 575 30.83 30.63 48.22
N HIS A 576 30.11 31.29 49.15
CA HIS A 576 28.70 31.63 48.98
C HIS A 576 28.40 32.50 47.74
N VAL A 577 29.39 33.27 47.25
CA VAL A 577 29.24 34.03 46.00
C VAL A 577 29.21 33.08 44.80
N LEU A 578 30.07 32.06 44.81
CA LEU A 578 30.15 31.06 43.73
C LEU A 578 28.93 30.12 43.77
N PHE A 579 28.48 29.74 44.97
CA PHE A 579 27.25 28.95 45.16
C PHE A 579 26.02 29.66 44.56
N ARG A 580 25.88 30.98 44.77
CA ARG A 580 24.80 31.77 44.14
C ARG A 580 24.87 31.78 42.60
N ILE A 581 26.06 31.68 41.99
CA ILE A 581 26.18 31.54 40.53
C ILE A 581 25.64 30.19 40.07
N VAL A 582 26.04 29.09 40.73
CA VAL A 582 25.57 27.73 40.35
C VAL A 582 24.07 27.56 40.60
N CYS A 583 23.54 28.05 41.73
CA CYS A 583 22.11 28.04 42.00
C CYS A 583 21.32 28.95 41.06
N GLY A 584 21.90 30.07 40.61
CA GLY A 584 21.29 30.95 39.60
C GLY A 584 21.14 30.24 38.25
N LEU A 585 22.17 29.53 37.79
CA LEU A 585 22.10 28.69 36.59
C LEU A 585 21.05 27.58 36.74
N LEU A 586 21.09 26.84 37.84
CA LEU A 586 20.15 25.75 38.11
C LEU A 586 18.69 26.23 38.21
N LEU A 587 18.45 27.43 38.75
CA LEU A 587 17.10 28.00 38.84
C LEU A 587 16.50 28.28 37.46
N VAL A 588 17.29 28.74 36.48
CA VAL A 588 16.81 28.95 35.10
C VAL A 588 16.32 27.63 34.51
N ASP A 589 17.08 26.55 34.69
CA ASP A 589 16.73 25.21 34.21
C ASP A 589 15.51 24.61 34.91
N VAL A 590 15.41 24.73 36.23
CA VAL A 590 14.24 24.24 36.98
C VAL A 590 12.99 25.02 36.57
N CYS A 591 13.07 26.34 36.37
CA CYS A 591 11.97 27.13 35.83
C CYS A 591 11.58 26.68 34.42
N PHE A 592 12.55 26.44 33.53
CA PHE A 592 12.29 25.93 32.18
C PHE A 592 11.58 24.56 32.20
N LEU A 593 12.07 23.62 33.02
CA LEU A 593 11.48 22.28 33.13
C LEU A 593 10.07 22.30 33.72
N ILE A 594 9.77 23.21 34.65
CA ILE A 594 8.41 23.41 35.17
C ILE A 594 7.50 23.98 34.07
N ILE A 595 7.96 24.97 33.31
CA ILE A 595 7.21 25.55 32.18
C ILE A 595 6.90 24.47 31.13
N LEU A 596 7.90 23.66 30.77
CA LEU A 596 7.75 22.50 29.87
C LEU A 596 6.69 21.52 30.40
N GLN A 597 6.79 21.11 31.67
CA GLN A 597 5.87 20.15 32.30
C GLN A 597 4.42 20.65 32.39
N VAL A 598 4.22 21.96 32.54
CA VAL A 598 2.90 22.57 32.73
C VAL A 598 2.23 22.96 31.41
N LEU A 599 2.99 23.40 30.40
CA LEU A 599 2.43 23.87 29.12
C LEU A 599 2.38 22.78 28.05
N ASP A 600 3.39 21.93 27.95
CA ASP A 600 3.54 20.94 26.87
C ASP A 600 4.29 19.70 27.40
N PRO A 601 3.71 18.93 28.34
CA PRO A 601 4.37 17.78 28.95
C PRO A 601 4.63 16.67 27.92
N LEU A 602 5.80 16.02 28.04
CA LEU A 602 6.12 14.86 27.21
C LEU A 602 5.20 13.67 27.52
N ARG A 603 4.78 12.97 26.47
CA ARG A 603 3.92 11.79 26.52
C ARG A 603 4.48 10.69 25.62
N ARG A 604 4.06 9.45 25.86
CA ARG A 604 4.29 8.32 24.96
C ARG A 604 3.54 8.52 23.65
N LEU A 605 4.30 8.59 22.56
CA LEU A 605 3.83 8.40 21.19
C LEU A 605 4.26 7.00 20.72
N VAL A 606 3.43 6.35 19.92
CA VAL A 606 3.77 5.08 19.26
C VAL A 606 3.92 5.37 17.77
N GLU A 607 5.07 5.03 17.22
CA GLU A 607 5.37 5.15 15.79
C GLU A 607 5.38 3.75 15.17
N GLU A 608 4.53 3.54 14.17
CA GLU A 608 4.36 2.25 13.48
C GLU A 608 5.10 2.26 12.14
N PHE A 609 5.94 1.25 11.91
CA PHE A 609 6.70 1.09 10.68
C PHE A 609 5.98 0.22 9.65
N SER A 610 6.54 0.17 8.43
CA SER A 610 6.04 -0.68 7.34
C SER A 610 5.96 -2.16 7.74
N LEU A 611 4.99 -2.88 7.17
CA LEU A 611 4.85 -4.32 7.38
C LEU A 611 6.06 -5.09 6.83
N GLU A 612 6.63 -5.95 7.66
CA GLU A 612 7.70 -6.87 7.32
C GLU A 612 7.14 -8.30 7.21
N ALA A 613 7.71 -9.11 6.32
CA ALA A 613 7.37 -10.53 6.24
C ALA A 613 8.07 -11.31 7.36
N ASP A 614 7.40 -12.31 7.93
CA ASP A 614 8.00 -13.19 8.95
C ASP A 614 9.32 -13.83 8.45
N PRO A 615 10.44 -13.74 9.21
CA PRO A 615 11.74 -14.25 8.77
C PRO A 615 11.80 -15.79 8.67
N ASP A 616 10.92 -16.50 9.39
CA ASP A 616 10.77 -17.96 9.25
C ASP A 616 9.85 -18.34 8.06
N GLY A 617 9.36 -17.36 7.29
CA GLY A 617 8.54 -17.55 6.09
C GLY A 617 7.08 -17.96 6.34
N ARG A 618 6.59 -17.84 7.59
CA ARG A 618 5.22 -18.21 7.97
C ARG A 618 4.18 -17.27 7.36
N ASP A 619 2.90 -17.60 7.52
CA ASP A 619 1.79 -16.87 6.88
C ASP A 619 1.23 -15.73 7.76
N PHE A 620 2.12 -14.86 8.24
CA PHE A 620 1.79 -13.62 8.91
C PHE A 620 2.79 -12.50 8.58
N ALA A 621 2.37 -11.26 8.81
CA ALA A 621 3.22 -10.08 8.72
C ALA A 621 3.50 -9.53 10.12
N ILE A 622 4.67 -8.93 10.28
CA ILE A 622 5.09 -8.23 11.49
C ILE A 622 4.92 -6.73 11.24
N ARG A 623 4.39 -6.00 12.22
CA ARG A 623 4.43 -4.53 12.23
C ARG A 623 5.39 -4.07 13.32
N PRO A 624 6.60 -3.61 12.99
CA PRO A 624 7.49 -3.02 13.98
C PRO A 624 6.86 -1.73 14.53
N PHE A 625 6.99 -1.50 15.83
CA PHE A 625 6.63 -0.22 16.45
C PHE A 625 7.67 0.22 17.49
N LEU A 626 7.84 1.54 17.61
CA LEU A 626 8.76 2.18 18.54
C LEU A 626 8.01 3.16 19.45
N GLU A 627 8.39 3.21 20.71
CA GLU A 627 7.78 4.07 21.73
C GLU A 627 8.68 5.28 21.97
N HIS A 628 8.16 6.46 21.63
CA HIS A 628 8.87 7.73 21.73
C HIS A 628 8.27 8.64 22.81
N CYS A 629 9.10 9.51 23.37
CA CYS A 629 8.67 10.57 24.29
C CYS A 629 8.63 11.88 23.52
N GLU A 630 7.44 12.35 23.14
CA GLU A 630 7.26 13.61 22.39
C GLU A 630 6.33 14.59 23.10
N ASN A 631 6.41 15.86 22.70
CA ASN A 631 5.44 16.90 23.00
C ASN A 631 5.20 17.78 21.75
N SER A 632 4.18 18.64 21.78
CA SER A 632 3.62 19.32 20.61
C SER A 632 4.64 20.21 19.88
N TYR A 633 5.61 20.77 20.61
CA TYR A 633 6.61 21.69 20.09
C TYR A 633 8.06 21.23 20.38
N MET A 634 8.31 19.91 20.40
CA MET A 634 9.58 19.33 20.87
C MET A 634 10.83 19.97 20.24
N ASN A 635 10.85 20.19 18.93
CA ASN A 635 11.98 20.81 18.23
C ASN A 635 12.29 22.24 18.75
N ILE A 636 11.28 23.00 19.17
CA ILE A 636 11.43 24.35 19.71
C ILE A 636 11.98 24.28 21.14
N TRP A 637 11.39 23.44 22.00
CA TRP A 637 11.87 23.25 23.38
C TRP A 637 13.31 22.73 23.43
N MET A 638 13.63 21.73 22.60
CA MET A 638 14.98 21.17 22.49
C MET A 638 15.99 22.18 21.95
N ALA A 639 15.60 23.02 20.97
CA ALA A 639 16.46 24.10 20.49
C ALA A 639 16.79 25.11 21.61
N PHE A 640 15.80 25.58 22.38
CA PHE A 640 16.06 26.47 23.52
C PHE A 640 16.98 25.83 24.58
N MET A 641 16.77 24.53 24.89
CA MET A 641 17.64 23.79 25.80
C MET A 641 19.08 23.73 25.29
N TYR A 642 19.30 23.22 24.07
CA TYR A 642 20.65 23.06 23.54
C TYR A 642 21.39 24.38 23.31
N LEU A 643 20.69 25.46 22.93
CA LEU A 643 21.27 26.80 22.84
C LEU A 643 21.75 27.30 24.21
N SER A 644 20.97 27.11 25.27
CA SER A 644 21.38 27.53 26.64
C SER A 644 22.63 26.78 27.13
N LYS A 645 22.72 25.47 26.86
CA LYS A 645 23.90 24.65 27.22
C LYS A 645 25.12 24.98 26.38
N SER A 646 24.94 25.12 25.07
CA SER A 646 26.03 25.49 24.14
C SER A 646 26.63 26.84 24.51
N TRP A 647 25.81 27.81 24.92
CA TRP A 647 26.28 29.10 25.43
C TRP A 647 27.08 28.98 26.73
N LEU A 648 26.62 28.18 27.70
CA LEU A 648 27.35 27.91 28.93
C LEU A 648 28.70 27.21 28.67
N VAL A 649 28.74 26.24 27.75
CA VAL A 649 29.98 25.57 27.31
C VAL A 649 30.94 26.56 26.65
N LEU A 650 30.46 27.38 25.71
CA LEU A 650 31.27 28.37 25.00
C LEU A 650 31.87 29.40 25.96
N LEU A 651 31.06 29.98 26.86
CA LEU A 651 31.55 30.89 27.90
C LEU A 651 32.60 30.22 28.81
N SER A 652 32.37 28.97 29.20
CA SER A 652 33.30 28.21 30.04
C SER A 652 34.64 28.00 29.35
N CYS A 653 34.64 27.56 28.08
CA CYS A 653 35.84 27.38 27.29
C CYS A 653 36.60 28.71 27.04
N VAL A 654 35.89 29.81 26.72
CA VAL A 654 36.51 31.13 26.52
C VAL A 654 37.16 31.66 27.80
N LEU A 655 36.52 31.49 28.96
CA LEU A 655 37.13 31.84 30.24
C LEU A 655 38.34 30.95 30.55
N ALA A 656 38.21 29.64 30.32
CA ALA A 656 39.26 28.66 30.58
C ALA A 656 40.53 28.96 29.74
N TRP A 657 40.35 29.37 28.48
CA TRP A 657 41.40 29.87 27.60
C TRP A 657 42.00 31.19 28.11
N LYS A 658 41.18 32.18 28.50
CA LYS A 658 41.70 33.45 29.05
C LYS A 658 42.47 33.26 30.38
N THR A 659 42.17 32.23 31.16
CA THR A 659 42.94 31.89 32.38
C THR A 659 44.21 31.09 32.10
N HIS A 660 45.31 31.78 31.76
CA HIS A 660 46.66 31.22 31.73
C HIS A 660 47.50 31.67 32.96
N PRO A 661 47.40 30.98 34.12
CA PRO A 661 48.27 31.27 35.25
C PRO A 661 49.72 30.80 34.99
N PRO A 662 50.74 31.45 35.57
CA PRO A 662 52.14 30.99 35.52
C PRO A 662 52.33 29.66 36.25
N ASN A 663 53.45 28.99 36.00
CA ASN A 663 53.84 27.72 36.66
C ASN A 663 54.23 27.94 38.13
N THR A 664 53.25 28.17 39.00
CA THR A 664 53.39 28.19 40.46
C THR A 664 52.62 27.03 41.08
N LEU A 665 53.18 26.41 42.12
CA LEU A 665 52.60 25.22 42.78
C LEU A 665 51.16 25.48 43.31
N VAL A 666 50.91 26.73 43.70
CA VAL A 666 49.68 27.22 44.34
C VAL A 666 48.47 27.27 43.39
N LEU A 667 48.62 27.08 42.07
CA LEU A 667 47.49 27.10 41.11
C LEU A 667 47.27 25.79 40.34
N SER A 668 47.77 24.66 40.86
CA SER A 668 47.62 23.32 40.27
C SER A 668 46.16 22.92 39.95
N ASP A 669 45.24 23.14 40.89
CA ASP A 669 43.81 22.72 40.78
C ASP A 669 43.06 23.38 39.61
N CYS A 670 43.49 24.60 39.25
CA CYS A 670 42.89 25.38 38.17
C CYS A 670 43.23 24.78 36.79
N ARG A 671 44.42 24.19 36.67
CA ARG A 671 44.92 23.55 35.43
C ARG A 671 44.05 22.35 35.05
N TRP A 672 43.77 21.47 36.02
CA TRP A 672 42.97 20.27 35.80
C TRP A 672 41.50 20.60 35.53
N THR A 673 40.93 21.58 36.23
CA THR A 673 39.57 22.07 35.98
C THR A 673 39.42 22.61 34.55
N ARG A 674 40.38 23.39 34.06
CA ARG A 674 40.43 23.87 32.66
C ARG A 674 40.49 22.72 31.65
N ILE A 675 41.38 21.75 31.86
CA ILE A 675 41.52 20.59 30.95
C ILE A 675 40.21 19.79 30.91
N SER A 676 39.57 19.60 32.06
CA SER A 676 38.27 18.91 32.15
C SER A 676 37.20 19.61 31.32
N VAL A 677 37.01 20.93 31.45
CA VAL A 677 36.05 21.71 30.64
C VAL A 677 36.34 21.61 29.15
N CYS A 678 37.60 21.77 28.74
CA CYS A 678 37.98 21.72 27.32
C CYS A 678 37.79 20.33 26.69
N LEU A 679 37.79 19.24 27.48
CA LEU A 679 37.56 17.88 26.98
C LEU A 679 36.07 17.49 27.02
N THR A 680 35.36 17.81 28.11
CA THR A 680 33.96 17.36 28.31
C THR A 680 32.94 18.25 27.62
N GLY A 681 33.22 19.55 27.47
CA GLY A 681 32.35 20.51 26.79
C GLY A 681 32.04 20.10 25.34
N PRO A 682 33.05 20.00 24.45
CA PRO A 682 32.87 19.59 23.06
C PRO A 682 32.27 18.18 22.92
N LEU A 683 32.69 17.23 23.77
CA LEU A 683 32.16 15.87 23.77
C LEU A 683 30.65 15.83 24.07
N SER A 684 30.17 16.67 24.99
CA SER A 684 28.73 16.77 25.29
C SER A 684 27.91 17.36 24.13
N VAL A 685 28.47 18.29 23.36
CA VAL A 685 27.82 18.85 22.17
C VAL A 685 27.76 17.81 21.04
N ILE A 686 28.86 17.08 20.80
CA ILE A 686 28.90 16.00 19.79
C ILE A 686 27.89 14.91 20.13
N GLY A 687 27.81 14.49 21.40
CA GLY A 687 26.85 13.48 21.86
C GLY A 687 25.39 13.92 21.68
N ALA A 688 25.06 15.19 21.92
CA ALA A 688 23.73 15.74 21.65
C ALA A 688 23.38 15.67 20.16
N CYS A 689 24.29 16.11 19.28
CA CYS A 689 24.07 16.07 17.83
C CYS A 689 23.87 14.64 17.30
N VAL A 690 24.70 13.68 17.72
CA VAL A 690 24.57 12.28 17.28
C VAL A 690 23.31 11.63 17.89
N GLY A 691 22.95 11.97 19.13
CA GLY A 691 21.71 11.50 19.76
C GLY A 691 20.43 11.96 19.05
N LEU A 692 20.45 13.10 18.36
CA LEU A 692 19.35 13.54 17.48
C LEU A 692 19.34 12.77 16.14
N LEU A 693 20.52 12.54 15.55
CA LEU A 693 20.68 11.84 14.26
C LEU A 693 20.42 10.33 14.30
N THR A 694 20.36 9.72 15.49
CA THR A 694 20.23 8.26 15.67
C THR A 694 18.89 7.84 16.28
N ARG A 695 17.91 8.75 16.32
CA ARG A 695 16.60 8.56 16.97
C ARG A 695 15.92 7.25 16.60
N ASP A 696 15.86 6.94 15.31
CA ASP A 696 15.12 5.81 14.74
C ASP A 696 15.76 4.45 15.08
N GLN A 697 16.95 4.46 15.70
CA GLN A 697 17.72 3.28 16.08
C GLN A 697 18.00 3.29 17.59
N PRO A 698 17.05 2.87 18.44
CA PRO A 698 17.13 3.04 19.90
C PRO A 698 18.39 2.42 20.52
N ASN A 699 18.84 1.28 19.99
CA ASN A 699 20.07 0.62 20.41
C ASN A 699 21.33 1.47 20.14
N VAL A 700 21.39 2.19 19.01
CA VAL A 700 22.52 3.07 18.68
C VAL A 700 22.45 4.36 19.50
N GLN A 701 21.25 4.96 19.59
CA GLN A 701 21.01 6.18 20.37
C GLN A 701 21.38 6.00 21.84
N PHE A 702 20.90 4.92 22.48
CA PHE A 702 21.21 4.60 23.87
C PHE A 702 22.71 4.35 24.09
N CYS A 703 23.36 3.63 23.16
CA CYS A 703 24.80 3.37 23.22
C CYS A 703 25.62 4.66 23.21
N VAL A 704 25.37 5.56 22.24
CA VAL A 704 26.10 6.82 22.10
C VAL A 704 25.87 7.74 23.31
N LEU A 705 24.62 7.93 23.72
CA LEU A 705 24.28 8.80 24.85
C LEU A 705 24.88 8.25 26.17
N GLY A 706 24.77 6.94 26.41
CA GLY A 706 25.34 6.29 27.59
C GLY A 706 26.86 6.45 27.67
N ILE A 707 27.57 6.18 26.57
CA ILE A 707 29.03 6.34 26.50
C ILE A 707 29.44 7.80 26.74
N VAL A 708 28.79 8.77 26.10
CA VAL A 708 29.12 10.20 26.28
C VAL A 708 28.92 10.64 27.73
N ILE A 709 27.78 10.31 28.36
CA ILE A 709 27.50 10.67 29.76
C ILE A 709 28.53 10.05 30.70
N ILE A 710 28.82 8.75 30.54
CA ILE A 710 29.79 8.02 31.35
C ILE A 710 31.20 8.60 31.20
N THR A 711 31.66 8.85 29.97
CA THR A 711 32.99 9.40 29.70
C THR A 711 33.13 10.83 30.26
N CYS A 712 32.14 11.70 30.06
CA CYS A 712 32.15 13.05 30.61
C CYS A 712 32.24 13.05 32.13
N CYS A 713 31.47 12.22 32.83
CA CYS A 713 31.49 12.13 34.29
C CYS A 713 32.79 11.50 34.83
N SER A 714 33.29 10.45 34.18
CA SER A 714 34.51 9.75 34.62
C SER A 714 35.76 10.62 34.44
N VAL A 715 35.88 11.35 33.32
CA VAL A 715 36.96 12.34 33.11
C VAL A 715 36.89 13.46 34.14
N THR A 716 35.67 13.98 34.39
CA THR A 716 35.40 15.05 35.36
C THR A 716 35.91 14.71 36.77
N LEU A 717 35.53 13.53 37.27
CA LEU A 717 35.93 13.07 38.60
C LEU A 717 37.43 12.77 38.66
N SER A 718 37.96 12.06 37.66
CA SER A 718 39.37 11.67 37.61
C SER A 718 40.30 12.88 37.66
N LEU A 719 40.08 13.88 36.79
CA LEU A 719 40.90 15.09 36.75
C LEU A 719 40.75 15.97 38.01
N THR A 720 39.59 15.94 38.68
CA THR A 720 39.36 16.76 39.87
C THR A 720 39.94 16.14 41.15
N PHE A 721 39.97 14.80 41.28
CA PHE A 721 40.30 14.13 42.54
C PHE A 721 41.61 13.32 42.52
N VAL A 722 41.98 12.69 41.41
CA VAL A 722 43.22 11.85 41.36
C VAL A 722 44.48 12.65 41.70
N PRO A 723 44.70 13.89 41.20
CA PRO A 723 45.87 14.69 41.59
C PRO A 723 45.94 14.97 43.10
N LYS A 724 44.78 15.10 43.78
CA LYS A 724 44.70 15.37 45.22
C LYS A 724 45.02 14.14 46.05
N LEU A 725 44.49 12.99 45.63
CA LEU A 725 44.77 11.69 46.26
C LEU A 725 46.26 11.33 46.17
N ILE A 726 46.91 11.59 45.03
CA ILE A 726 48.35 11.39 44.87
C ILE A 726 49.13 12.32 45.80
N LEU A 727 48.82 13.62 45.81
CA LEU A 727 49.53 14.61 46.64
C LEU A 727 49.46 14.29 48.14
N MET A 728 48.28 13.89 48.64
CA MET A 728 48.10 13.48 50.04
C MET A 728 48.81 12.15 50.38
N ARG A 729 48.96 11.24 49.41
CA ARG A 729 49.70 9.99 49.61
C ARG A 729 51.22 10.20 49.60
N THR A 730 51.72 11.21 48.91
CA THR A 730 53.17 11.52 48.85
C THR A 730 53.68 12.33 50.05
N ASN A 731 52.84 13.17 50.67
CA ASN A 731 53.18 13.93 51.88
C ASN A 731 52.19 13.61 53.02
N PRO A 732 52.36 12.49 53.76
CA PRO A 732 51.47 12.11 54.85
C PRO A 732 51.59 13.02 56.09
N ASP A 733 52.80 13.56 56.32
CA ASP A 733 53.16 14.43 57.44
C ASP A 733 53.61 15.80 56.91
N GLY A 734 52.99 16.87 57.40
CA GLY A 734 53.09 18.23 56.84
C GLY A 734 54.36 19.00 57.22
N ALA A 735 55.55 18.38 57.11
CA ALA A 735 56.80 18.91 57.67
C ALA A 735 57.94 19.05 56.63
N SER A 736 57.81 19.98 55.67
CA SER A 736 58.96 20.61 54.98
C SER A 736 58.55 21.73 54.02
N LEU A 737 58.53 22.97 54.52
CA LEU A 737 58.54 24.20 53.71
C LEU A 737 59.47 25.22 54.39
N PRO A 738 60.53 25.72 53.74
CA PRO A 738 61.52 26.57 54.42
C PRO A 738 60.99 27.95 54.84
N GLU A 739 61.10 28.24 56.14
CA GLU A 739 60.67 29.48 56.78
C GLU A 739 61.70 30.61 56.56
N GLN A 740 61.82 31.14 55.34
CA GLN A 740 62.86 32.16 55.06
C GLN A 740 62.58 33.22 53.97
N PHE A 741 61.37 33.33 53.42
CA PHE A 741 61.09 34.23 52.28
C PHE A 741 60.33 35.54 52.60
N HIS A 742 59.80 35.72 53.82
CA HIS A 742 58.83 36.80 54.11
C HIS A 742 59.39 38.23 54.31
N THR A 743 60.70 38.48 54.18
CA THR A 743 61.29 39.82 54.34
C THR A 743 62.11 40.32 53.14
N THR A 744 62.41 39.48 52.15
CA THR A 744 63.20 39.86 50.95
C THR A 744 62.41 39.88 49.65
N GLU A 745 61.19 39.35 49.62
CA GLU A 745 60.33 39.40 48.42
C GLU A 745 59.75 40.79 48.14
N THR A 746 59.49 41.64 49.15
CA THR A 746 58.76 42.91 48.92
C THR A 746 59.52 43.99 48.15
N GLU A 747 60.83 43.82 47.92
CA GLU A 747 61.62 44.61 46.98
C GLU A 747 61.80 43.88 45.64
N LYS A 748 62.13 42.58 45.65
CA LYS A 748 62.26 41.79 44.41
C LYS A 748 60.96 41.62 43.63
N GLU A 749 59.81 41.60 44.29
CA GLU A 749 58.49 41.68 43.64
C GLU A 749 58.27 43.06 43.00
N ARG A 750 58.81 44.17 43.57
CA ARG A 750 58.69 45.49 42.93
C ARG A 750 59.60 45.60 41.72
N GLU A 751 60.84 45.12 41.80
CA GLU A 751 61.73 45.01 40.64
C GLU A 751 61.09 44.11 39.57
N CYS A 752 60.71 42.87 39.91
CA CYS A 752 60.09 41.93 38.99
C CYS A 752 58.78 42.45 38.39
N VAL A 753 57.90 43.10 39.16
CA VAL A 753 56.68 43.73 38.62
C VAL A 753 57.02 44.95 37.76
N SER A 754 58.05 45.73 38.08
CA SER A 754 58.48 46.83 37.21
C SER A 754 59.09 46.31 35.90
N GLU A 755 59.88 45.25 35.96
CA GLU A 755 60.54 44.62 34.81
C GLU A 755 59.54 43.83 33.95
N VAL A 756 58.55 43.16 34.57
CA VAL A 756 57.43 42.55 33.85
C VAL A 756 56.49 43.60 33.27
N LYS A 757 56.35 44.79 33.88
CA LYS A 757 55.57 45.91 33.32
C LYS A 757 56.31 46.59 32.17
N GLU A 758 57.63 46.70 32.23
CA GLU A 758 58.52 47.03 31.10
C GLU A 758 58.40 45.98 30.00
N ARG A 759 58.58 44.69 30.30
CA ARG A 759 58.46 43.57 29.35
C ARG A 759 57.02 43.40 28.81
N MET A 760 55.99 43.87 29.51
CA MET A 760 54.60 43.94 29.01
C MET A 760 54.40 45.16 28.10
N LYS A 761 54.90 46.34 28.45
CA LYS A 761 54.95 47.49 27.52
C LYS A 761 55.74 47.16 26.27
N GLN A 762 56.88 46.49 26.41
CA GLN A 762 57.68 45.97 25.30
C GLN A 762 56.97 44.84 24.56
N ARG A 763 56.08 44.06 25.18
CA ARG A 763 55.26 43.06 24.49
C ARG A 763 54.02 43.65 23.82
N GLU A 764 53.46 44.75 24.30
CA GLU A 764 52.43 45.50 23.58
C GLU A 764 53.05 46.33 22.44
N SER A 765 54.22 46.93 22.66
CA SER A 765 54.97 47.61 21.59
C SER A 765 55.57 46.62 20.59
N SER A 766 56.03 45.43 21.02
CA SER A 766 56.50 44.38 20.09
C SER A 766 55.36 43.58 19.48
N ALA A 767 54.20 43.45 20.12
CA ALA A 767 53.00 42.95 19.44
C ALA A 767 52.51 43.99 18.43
N SER A 768 52.50 45.28 18.75
CA SER A 768 52.18 46.33 17.77
C SER A 768 53.21 46.44 16.66
N SER A 769 54.51 46.28 16.94
CA SER A 769 55.58 46.33 15.94
C SER A 769 55.73 45.02 15.15
N CYS A 770 55.37 43.87 15.72
CA CYS A 770 55.33 42.58 15.01
C CYS A 770 54.04 42.45 14.20
N LEU A 771 52.89 42.90 14.71
CA LEU A 771 51.65 43.05 13.93
C LEU A 771 51.85 44.07 12.81
N LYS A 772 52.63 45.15 13.03
CA LYS A 772 53.11 46.01 11.93
C LYS A 772 54.02 45.24 10.98
N LEU A 773 55.12 44.61 11.41
CA LEU A 773 56.05 43.88 10.53
C LEU A 773 55.37 42.79 9.68
N ILE A 774 54.46 42.02 10.27
CA ILE A 774 53.70 40.94 9.62
C ILE A 774 52.67 41.51 8.63
N ILE A 775 52.16 42.72 8.85
CA ILE A 775 51.24 43.39 7.92
C ILE A 775 52.01 44.18 6.85
N THR A 776 53.10 44.90 7.17
CA THR A 776 53.82 45.75 6.21
C THR A 776 54.71 44.97 5.27
N SER A 777 55.42 43.93 5.72
CA SER A 777 56.37 43.22 4.84
C SER A 777 55.73 42.49 3.65
N PRO A 778 54.50 41.92 3.72
CA PRO A 778 53.79 41.45 2.54
C PRO A 778 53.06 42.58 1.81
N LEU A 779 52.53 43.58 2.54
CA LEU A 779 51.69 44.64 1.97
C LEU A 779 52.49 45.64 1.15
N GLU A 780 53.67 46.08 1.60
CA GLU A 780 54.53 47.00 0.82
C GLU A 780 55.03 46.34 -0.46
N VAL A 781 55.30 45.03 -0.45
CA VAL A 781 55.64 44.25 -1.65
C VAL A 781 54.42 44.12 -2.57
N LEU A 782 53.26 43.67 -2.08
CA LEU A 782 52.03 43.54 -2.88
C LEU A 782 51.50 44.89 -3.39
N GLN A 783 51.79 45.99 -2.70
CA GLN A 783 51.43 47.36 -3.09
C GLN A 783 52.44 47.95 -4.08
N SER A 784 53.73 47.61 -3.97
CA SER A 784 54.75 47.84 -5.00
C SER A 784 54.40 47.08 -6.28
N ASP A 785 54.07 45.79 -6.18
CA ASP A 785 53.71 44.94 -7.31
C ASP A 785 52.39 45.39 -7.96
N ASN A 786 51.39 45.83 -7.18
CA ASN A 786 50.20 46.49 -7.73
C ASN A 786 50.56 47.81 -8.44
N GLN A 787 51.46 48.63 -7.89
CA GLN A 787 51.89 49.87 -8.56
C GLN A 787 52.76 49.60 -9.79
N HIS A 788 53.46 48.46 -9.85
CA HIS A 788 54.20 48.01 -11.02
C HIS A 788 53.22 47.52 -12.09
N LEU A 789 52.32 46.59 -11.75
CA LEU A 789 51.26 46.09 -12.62
C LEU A 789 50.36 47.22 -13.13
N THR A 790 49.97 48.18 -12.29
CA THR A 790 49.14 49.33 -12.71
C THR A 790 49.91 50.21 -13.69
N ARG A 791 51.20 50.47 -13.47
CA ARG A 791 52.04 51.18 -14.47
C ARG A 791 52.17 50.40 -15.76
N HIS A 792 52.43 49.10 -15.70
CA HIS A 792 52.56 48.24 -16.88
C HIS A 792 51.22 48.09 -17.64
N ILE A 793 50.08 48.14 -16.95
CA ILE A 793 48.73 48.19 -17.57
C ILE A 793 48.49 49.55 -18.22
N ILE A 794 48.92 50.67 -17.63
CA ILE A 794 48.84 52.00 -18.26
C ILE A 794 49.78 52.09 -19.47
N GLU A 795 50.97 51.51 -19.38
CA GLU A 795 51.99 51.43 -20.43
C GLU A 795 51.51 50.56 -21.60
N LEU A 796 50.99 49.35 -21.32
CA LEU A 796 50.32 48.50 -22.30
C LEU A 796 49.04 49.13 -22.86
N ASN A 797 48.27 49.88 -22.08
CA ASN A 797 47.10 50.60 -22.60
C ASN A 797 47.55 51.74 -23.53
N TRP A 798 48.65 52.42 -23.23
CA TRP A 798 49.23 53.45 -24.11
C TRP A 798 49.81 52.84 -25.39
N GLU A 799 50.52 51.71 -25.30
CA GLU A 799 50.94 50.94 -26.49
C GLU A 799 49.74 50.43 -27.29
N LEU A 800 48.65 50.01 -26.64
CA LEU A 800 47.45 49.50 -27.31
C LEU A 800 46.59 50.63 -27.88
N GLU A 801 46.57 51.82 -27.28
CA GLU A 801 46.02 53.05 -27.85
C GLU A 801 46.87 53.58 -29.01
N GLU A 802 48.20 53.51 -28.93
CA GLU A 802 49.10 53.89 -30.01
C GLU A 802 49.03 52.89 -31.17
N LEU A 803 48.98 51.57 -30.91
CA LEU A 803 48.70 50.55 -31.92
C LEU A 803 47.27 50.69 -32.48
N ALA A 804 46.27 51.07 -31.67
CA ALA A 804 44.93 51.37 -32.17
C ALA A 804 44.89 52.69 -32.96
N ARG A 805 45.76 53.66 -32.67
CA ARG A 805 45.94 54.90 -33.43
C ARG A 805 46.64 54.61 -34.76
N GLN A 806 47.70 53.81 -34.76
CA GLN A 806 48.38 53.33 -35.96
C GLN A 806 47.46 52.43 -36.80
N LEU A 807 46.63 51.57 -36.20
CA LEU A 807 45.59 50.82 -36.90
C LEU A 807 44.45 51.72 -37.40
N ARG A 808 44.11 52.81 -36.71
CA ARG A 808 43.20 53.85 -37.21
C ARG A 808 43.81 54.68 -38.34
N GLU A 809 45.11 54.90 -38.36
CA GLU A 809 45.81 55.59 -39.44
C GLU A 809 46.03 54.66 -40.66
N LEU A 810 46.37 53.39 -40.44
CA LEU A 810 46.40 52.36 -41.47
C LEU A 810 45.01 52.06 -42.04
N SER A 811 43.96 52.03 -41.21
CA SER A 811 42.59 51.90 -41.71
C SER A 811 42.02 53.20 -42.28
N ALA A 812 42.50 54.39 -41.89
CA ALA A 812 42.18 55.64 -42.58
C ALA A 812 42.92 55.77 -43.93
N LEU A 813 44.14 55.22 -44.05
CA LEU A 813 44.86 55.08 -45.32
C LEU A 813 44.20 54.02 -46.22
N SER A 814 43.75 52.90 -45.64
CA SER A 814 42.96 51.88 -46.35
C SER A 814 41.61 52.45 -46.80
N TYR A 815 40.88 53.14 -45.93
CA TYR A 815 39.59 53.78 -46.24
C TYR A 815 39.76 54.93 -47.24
N ARG A 816 40.88 55.67 -47.22
CA ARG A 816 41.23 56.63 -48.29
C ARG A 816 41.58 55.94 -49.62
N SER A 817 42.23 54.78 -49.61
CA SER A 817 42.49 53.99 -50.83
C SER A 817 41.22 53.35 -51.42
N ILE A 818 40.20 53.10 -50.58
CA ILE A 818 38.88 52.59 -50.98
C ILE A 818 37.98 53.74 -51.47
N ILE A 819 38.01 54.90 -50.81
CA ILE A 819 37.28 56.10 -51.26
C ILE A 819 37.89 56.69 -52.55
N SER A 820 39.18 56.48 -52.85
CA SER A 820 39.78 56.85 -54.14
C SER A 820 39.43 55.91 -55.31
N MET A 821 38.55 54.92 -55.13
CA MET A 821 38.11 54.01 -56.19
C MET A 821 36.58 53.88 -56.34
N GLN A 822 35.79 54.80 -55.79
CA GLN A 822 34.34 54.81 -56.01
C GLN A 822 33.74 56.20 -56.32
N GLU A 823 34.47 56.99 -57.11
CA GLU A 823 33.94 58.17 -57.81
C GLU A 823 33.79 57.92 -59.33
N SER A 824 33.13 56.82 -59.68
CA SER A 824 32.50 56.57 -60.98
C SER A 824 31.52 55.41 -60.83
N GLY A 825 30.26 55.59 -61.24
CA GLY A 825 29.21 54.59 -61.05
C GLY A 825 28.53 54.17 -62.35
N GLU A 826 27.42 53.46 -62.14
CA GLU A 826 26.22 53.41 -63.00
C GLU A 826 26.04 52.22 -63.98
N LEU A 827 24.75 51.96 -64.25
CA LEU A 827 24.12 51.07 -65.25
C LEU A 827 24.05 49.53 -65.06
N THR A 828 22.82 49.10 -64.71
CA THR A 828 22.05 47.96 -65.28
C THR A 828 22.40 46.49 -64.94
N GLY A 829 21.38 45.63 -64.77
CA GLY A 829 21.55 44.17 -64.62
C GLY A 829 20.38 43.41 -63.96
N THR A 830 19.36 43.05 -64.74
CA THR A 830 18.11 42.34 -64.39
C THR A 830 18.21 40.95 -63.71
N GLU A 831 17.27 40.72 -62.76
CA GLU A 831 16.52 39.47 -62.45
C GLU A 831 17.09 38.23 -61.69
N LYS A 832 16.36 37.87 -60.62
CA LYS A 832 15.96 36.50 -60.12
C LYS A 832 17.05 35.57 -59.50
N CYS A 833 16.74 34.68 -58.54
CA CYS A 833 15.44 34.31 -57.91
C CYS A 833 15.60 33.71 -56.48
N GLN A 834 14.64 34.00 -55.58
CA GLN A 834 14.11 33.13 -54.49
C GLN A 834 15.05 32.63 -53.35
N THR A 835 14.63 32.41 -52.08
CA THR A 835 13.30 32.39 -51.41
C THR A 835 13.33 32.81 -49.93
N LEU A 836 12.40 33.70 -49.54
CA LEU A 836 11.58 33.73 -48.30
C LEU A 836 12.24 33.98 -46.90
N PRO A 837 11.47 34.47 -45.88
CA PRO A 837 11.81 35.79 -45.32
C PRO A 837 11.87 35.87 -43.77
N THR A 838 11.94 37.11 -43.28
CA THR A 838 12.39 37.52 -41.94
C THR A 838 11.29 38.19 -41.09
N GLY A 839 11.60 38.45 -39.82
CA GLY A 839 10.88 39.45 -39.01
C GLY A 839 11.40 39.59 -37.58
N TYR A 840 12.19 40.64 -37.29
CA TYR A 840 11.84 41.73 -36.35
C TYR A 840 13.01 42.73 -36.16
N SER A 841 12.67 44.00 -35.94
CA SER A 841 13.55 45.04 -35.36
C SER A 841 13.18 45.21 -33.87
N GLY A 842 14.02 45.71 -32.96
CA GLY A 842 15.36 46.29 -33.14
C GLY A 842 15.40 47.74 -32.65
N LYS A 843 15.74 47.96 -31.36
CA LYS A 843 16.10 49.26 -30.80
C LYS A 843 16.83 49.17 -29.44
N ASP A 844 17.72 50.13 -29.25
CA ASP A 844 18.58 50.47 -28.10
C ASP A 844 17.80 51.14 -26.93
N LEU A 845 18.34 51.43 -25.74
CA LEU A 845 19.44 50.88 -24.89
C LEU A 845 19.46 51.76 -23.62
N GLU A 846 19.37 51.20 -22.40
CA GLU A 846 19.41 51.99 -21.15
C GLU A 846 20.22 51.34 -20.02
N ASP A 847 20.50 52.13 -18.98
CA ASP A 847 21.70 52.07 -18.14
C ASP A 847 21.83 50.86 -17.19
N ILE A 848 23.08 50.45 -16.95
CA ILE A 848 23.46 49.28 -16.14
C ILE A 848 23.67 49.66 -14.65
N ASN A 849 23.80 50.95 -14.33
CA ASN A 849 24.20 51.43 -13.00
C ASN A 849 23.04 51.72 -12.02
N SER A 850 21.94 50.97 -12.09
CA SER A 850 20.86 51.07 -11.08
C SER A 850 21.25 50.35 -9.77
N PRO A 851 21.03 50.95 -8.58
CA PRO A 851 21.57 50.43 -7.32
C PRO A 851 20.99 49.08 -6.90
N GLU A 852 19.80 48.72 -7.41
CA GLU A 852 19.12 47.46 -7.08
C GLU A 852 19.84 46.21 -7.64
N GLN A 853 20.63 46.34 -8.71
CA GLN A 853 21.44 45.23 -9.23
C GLN A 853 22.75 45.04 -8.47
N VAL A 854 23.31 46.09 -7.86
CA VAL A 854 24.57 46.04 -7.11
C VAL A 854 24.43 45.15 -5.88
N GLN A 855 23.30 45.24 -5.16
CA GLN A 855 23.04 44.46 -3.95
C GLN A 855 22.83 42.95 -4.20
N ARG A 856 22.81 42.49 -5.46
CA ARG A 856 22.77 41.07 -5.85
C ARG A 856 24.11 40.47 -6.27
N ARG A 857 25.21 41.22 -6.28
CA ARG A 857 26.55 40.73 -6.70
C ARG A 857 27.58 40.57 -5.58
N LEU A 858 27.15 40.57 -4.31
CA LEU A 858 28.04 40.48 -3.14
C LEU A 858 27.85 39.19 -2.32
N SER A 859 27.77 38.05 -3.02
CA SER A 859 27.87 36.71 -2.44
C SER A 859 28.44 35.70 -3.45
N LEU A 860 29.44 34.92 -3.02
CA LEU A 860 30.01 33.71 -3.66
C LEU A 860 31.01 33.88 -4.84
N GLN A 861 32.25 34.25 -4.50
CA GLN A 861 33.49 33.68 -5.05
C GLN A 861 34.56 33.63 -3.95
N LEU A 862 35.49 32.67 -3.83
CA LEU A 862 35.62 31.25 -4.27
C LEU A 862 36.57 30.54 -3.21
N PRO A 863 36.98 29.25 -3.31
CA PRO A 863 37.36 28.43 -2.13
C PRO A 863 38.83 27.94 -2.04
N ILE A 864 39.13 27.23 -0.94
CA ILE A 864 40.21 26.24 -0.70
C ILE A 864 39.86 25.54 0.65
N LEU A 865 40.10 24.25 0.96
CA LEU A 865 40.92 23.16 0.37
C LEU A 865 40.24 21.76 0.51
N HIS A 866 41.02 20.70 0.28
CA HIS A 866 40.88 19.24 0.52
C HIS A 866 40.29 18.78 1.89
N HIS A 867 39.80 17.55 2.14
CA HIS A 867 39.49 16.29 1.41
C HIS A 867 38.78 15.32 2.40
N ALA A 868 38.10 14.21 2.08
CA ALA A 868 37.58 13.61 0.82
C ALA A 868 36.22 12.92 1.19
N TYR A 869 35.71 11.76 0.75
CA TYR A 869 36.14 10.60 -0.06
C TYR A 869 34.95 10.15 -0.98
N LEU A 870 34.97 8.92 -1.51
CA LEU A 870 33.90 8.30 -2.33
C LEU A 870 33.46 6.93 -1.72
N LEU A 871 32.53 6.10 -2.22
CA LEU A 871 31.79 5.90 -3.49
C LEU A 871 30.35 5.41 -3.19
N SER A 872 29.43 5.15 -4.15
CA SER A 872 28.88 5.90 -5.32
C SER A 872 27.80 5.04 -6.03
N ILE A 873 26.81 5.63 -6.70
CA ILE A 873 25.90 5.06 -7.74
C ILE A 873 25.12 6.23 -8.39
N GLY A 874 24.66 6.14 -9.64
CA GLY A 874 23.90 7.22 -10.30
C GLY A 874 23.35 6.94 -11.71
N GLY A 875 22.76 7.97 -12.33
CA GLY A 875 22.04 7.92 -13.63
C GLY A 875 20.53 7.72 -13.46
N VAL A 876 19.63 8.14 -14.38
CA VAL A 876 19.75 8.78 -15.71
C VAL A 876 18.54 9.76 -15.93
N ASN A 877 18.65 10.70 -16.88
CA ASN A 877 17.68 11.78 -17.15
C ASN A 877 16.45 11.39 -18.00
N ALA A 878 15.29 12.05 -17.77
CA ALA A 878 14.27 12.51 -18.75
C ALA A 878 13.00 13.05 -18.01
N SER A 879 12.14 13.94 -18.52
CA SER A 879 12.26 15.02 -19.54
C SER A 879 11.00 15.93 -19.49
N CYS A 880 11.09 17.14 -20.06
CA CYS A 880 10.02 18.04 -20.56
C CYS A 880 8.55 17.92 -20.06
N SER A 881 7.99 19.02 -19.52
CA SER A 881 6.80 19.69 -20.11
C SER A 881 6.48 21.06 -19.46
N THR A 882 5.68 21.85 -20.17
CA THR A 882 5.23 23.24 -19.90
C THR A 882 3.70 23.26 -19.66
N PRO A 883 2.98 24.39 -19.47
CA PRO A 883 3.35 25.78 -19.14
C PRO A 883 2.53 26.40 -17.97
N SER A 884 2.78 27.69 -17.68
CA SER A 884 1.83 28.74 -17.22
C SER A 884 0.56 28.40 -16.42
N SER A 885 0.44 28.99 -15.22
CA SER A 885 -0.82 29.66 -14.82
C SER A 885 -0.87 31.08 -15.41
N PRO A 886 -2.03 31.77 -15.37
CA PRO A 886 -2.12 32.82 -14.36
C PRO A 886 -3.53 33.01 -13.73
N SER A 887 -3.54 33.63 -12.53
CA SER A 887 -4.51 34.60 -11.96
C SER A 887 -6.04 34.52 -12.23
N ALA A 888 -6.93 34.91 -11.32
CA ALA A 888 -6.88 35.21 -9.87
C ALA A 888 -8.30 35.60 -9.40
N GLN A 889 -8.59 35.47 -8.09
CA GLN A 889 -9.63 36.20 -7.33
C GLN A 889 -11.05 36.36 -7.92
N HIS A 890 -12.06 35.72 -7.29
CA HIS A 890 -12.98 36.44 -6.39
C HIS A 890 -13.82 35.53 -5.48
N LYS A 891 -14.39 36.12 -4.42
CA LYS A 891 -15.34 35.47 -3.48
C LYS A 891 -16.79 35.85 -3.84
N ALA A 892 -17.73 34.92 -3.72
CA ALA A 892 -19.15 35.20 -3.47
C ALA A 892 -19.85 33.97 -2.84
N LEU A 893 -21.03 34.17 -2.25
CA LEU A 893 -21.90 33.12 -1.67
C LEU A 893 -23.15 32.89 -2.53
N MET A 894 -23.85 31.78 -2.24
CA MET A 894 -25.17 31.35 -2.76
C MET A 894 -25.17 30.88 -4.23
N GLY A 895 -26.02 29.93 -4.64
CA GLY A 895 -26.90 29.06 -3.85
C GLY A 895 -28.01 28.40 -4.70
N LEU A 896 -28.59 27.30 -4.17
CA LEU A 896 -29.91 26.71 -4.47
C LEU A 896 -30.38 26.53 -5.94
N TRP A 897 -30.75 25.26 -6.25
CA TRP A 897 -31.48 24.78 -7.44
C TRP A 897 -30.64 24.83 -8.74
N HIS A 898 -30.65 23.79 -9.57
CA HIS A 898 -31.81 22.98 -9.95
C HIS A 898 -31.55 21.46 -10.00
#